data_AF-A0A2E8A4T5-F1
#
_entry.id   AF-A0A2E8A4T5-F1
#
_cell.length_a   1.000
_cell.length_b   1.000
_cell.length_c   1.000
_cell.angle_alpha   90.00
_cell.angle_beta   90.00
_cell.angle_gamma   90.00
#
_symmetry.space_group_name_H-M   'P 1'
#
loop_
_entity.id
_entity.type
_entity.pdbx_description
1 polymer ?
#
loop_
_entity_poly.entity_id
_entity_poly.type
_entity_poly.pdbx_seq_one_letter_code
_entity_poly.pdbx_strand_id
1 'polypeptide(L)'
;MKIYVHKKGKNFGPFTVAQLKGYLKTRNFDGNDLACYDGATWVKLSLVPGVSETSTQQKKKPPLEIQKRDSRVTSTIRAKTQSETRPVKPAQSGRKKIYILAGTVFVSISLIGFLIYFFASSEDPTLQSVHADKKSREDSSNQKSSLESTPFDPIPAAQKIDEFIISHLQSENLEANPLISDGLFLRRVYLSIIGRIPTILETNDFINSTSQNKHSLLIQKLLSNDAGYTAHHYQFWADLLRIPTNIDYTLYYREWIKEEVRENTPYDELVHKLVSGHGLIFDNPAAAYYLRDAGMALDNMSNSVRIFLGTRLECAQCHDHPFDKWTQMDYFKMAAYTYDFDARMGVTKNSNRQQVYQDFGKRRNKAYAEATGFEDFPHMHDESRIDEWLSQPYAPGYLERNKLTKEDFKNAALRGIKARKKASDFDDPVSQTVNMLYGHISNVQIKHHKDKPLQLPHDYQYDNGSPGEIVKPGSMFGPEIPHLEDQTERKNAYADWLTSRENPRFTRVIVNRLWKRAFGHGIFEPVDNLTDRTEIGQPELLSFLENLMQDLEYDIRAFQSVLFHTELFRREMHLEDHSPGMVFHFTGPLLKRMSAEQIWDSITTLILTDVDTYAPNRKRTQERIARTKAIYQSLEGRPIEEVLPRIREAGAQRRDMRAEQVEYEKKISSAYAQSNNELAKKLTDELKGKVRAMENKSRELVLVDLKDNKASPTMMMGSSMMNSSTNSSTMATIDRISQAKARKALGNLDPNERRRWEDRERLSLRHFRDVVRQMARAVELESPAKRGHFLRDFGQSDREVIDNSSSHASVPQALYLLNSPLNIAIHNSNAFLGGLLAALNKPEDKIELIYRAMLTRMPTSLEVERILSDYQTYGEESIEDLVWAILNSRQFTFIQ
;
A
#
# COMPACT_ATOMS: atom_id res chain seq x y z
N MET A 1 30.24 20.65 -12.56
CA MET A 1 29.85 21.76 -11.65
C MET A 1 28.45 21.49 -11.14
N LYS A 2 28.24 21.47 -9.83
CA LYS A 2 26.93 21.27 -9.20
C LYS A 2 26.40 22.62 -8.76
N ILE A 3 25.24 23.04 -9.28
CA ILE A 3 24.71 24.39 -9.09
C ILE A 3 23.38 24.30 -8.36
N TYR A 4 23.24 24.99 -7.25
CA TYR A 4 21.96 25.13 -6.55
C TYR A 4 21.34 26.47 -6.92
N VAL A 5 20.03 26.51 -7.18
CA VAL A 5 19.28 27.73 -7.49
C VAL A 5 18.31 28.01 -6.36
N HIS A 6 18.35 29.21 -5.78
CA HIS A 6 17.44 29.68 -4.78
C HIS A 6 16.34 30.52 -5.43
N LYS A 7 15.10 30.08 -5.30
CA LYS A 7 13.91 30.76 -5.82
C LYS A 7 12.78 30.65 -4.82
N LYS A 8 12.10 31.78 -4.54
CA LYS A 8 10.94 31.85 -3.63
C LYS A 8 11.18 31.16 -2.26
N GLY A 9 12.35 31.35 -1.66
CA GLY A 9 12.68 30.80 -0.34
C GLY A 9 13.07 29.32 -0.31
N LYS A 10 13.18 28.65 -1.46
CA LYS A 10 13.58 27.24 -1.57
C LYS A 10 14.83 27.08 -2.44
N ASN A 11 15.69 26.11 -2.08
CA ASN A 11 16.87 25.73 -2.85
C ASN A 11 16.54 24.53 -3.74
N PHE A 12 16.84 24.66 -5.03
CA PHE A 12 16.64 23.64 -6.05
C PHE A 12 18.00 23.17 -6.57
N GLY A 13 18.14 21.89 -6.88
CA GLY A 13 19.37 21.31 -7.42
C GLY A 13 19.89 20.13 -6.59
N PRO A 14 21.14 19.67 -6.82
CA PRO A 14 22.13 20.29 -7.71
C PRO A 14 21.83 20.07 -9.19
N PHE A 15 21.98 21.11 -10.00
CA PHE A 15 21.83 21.07 -11.45
C PHE A 15 23.20 21.13 -12.15
N THR A 16 23.25 20.55 -13.35
CA THR A 16 24.32 20.81 -14.32
C THR A 16 24.02 22.11 -15.09
N VAL A 17 25.05 22.69 -15.70
CA VAL A 17 24.90 23.86 -16.59
C VAL A 17 23.92 23.58 -17.73
N ALA A 18 23.93 22.36 -18.29
CA ALA A 18 23.01 21.97 -19.36
C ALA A 18 21.54 21.96 -18.91
N GLN A 19 21.27 21.43 -17.71
CA GLN A 19 19.94 21.45 -17.11
C GLN A 19 19.44 22.89 -16.87
N LEU A 20 20.30 23.77 -16.36
CA LEU A 20 19.93 25.16 -16.10
C LEU A 20 19.63 25.96 -17.36
N LYS A 21 20.34 25.70 -18.46
CA LYS A 21 19.97 26.27 -19.77
C LYS A 21 18.59 25.81 -20.23
N GLY A 22 18.23 24.54 -19.99
CA GLY A 22 16.90 24.00 -20.24
C GLY A 22 15.83 24.74 -19.41
N TYR A 23 16.06 24.87 -18.11
CA TYR A 23 15.11 25.54 -17.20
C TYR A 23 14.94 27.04 -17.44
N LEU A 24 15.97 27.72 -17.94
CA LEU A 24 15.86 29.12 -18.39
C LEU A 24 15.01 29.24 -19.65
N LYS A 25 15.04 28.25 -20.57
CA LYS A 25 14.19 28.22 -21.77
C LYS A 25 12.72 27.97 -21.45
N THR A 26 12.42 27.12 -20.47
CA THR A 26 11.05 26.82 -20.03
C THR A 26 10.50 27.85 -19.02
N ARG A 27 11.29 28.88 -18.65
CA ARG A 27 10.99 29.89 -17.63
C ARG A 27 10.75 29.34 -16.21
N ASN A 28 11.18 28.10 -15.93
CA ASN A 28 11.13 27.53 -14.58
C ASN A 28 12.10 28.27 -13.63
N PHE A 29 13.24 28.75 -14.15
CA PHE A 29 14.15 29.68 -13.47
C PHE A 29 14.31 30.97 -14.29
N ASP A 30 14.60 32.07 -13.61
CA ASP A 30 14.91 33.39 -14.17
C ASP A 30 16.42 33.65 -14.05
N GLY A 31 17.00 34.40 -15.00
CA GLY A 31 18.42 34.77 -14.97
C GLY A 31 18.83 35.60 -13.74
N ASN A 32 17.88 36.19 -13.02
CA ASN A 32 18.08 36.90 -11.76
C ASN A 32 17.89 36.04 -10.51
N ASP A 33 17.41 34.79 -10.63
CA ASP A 33 17.36 33.86 -9.48
C ASP A 33 18.78 33.66 -8.93
N LEU A 34 18.92 33.50 -7.61
CA LEU A 34 20.23 33.32 -6.99
C LEU A 34 20.71 31.90 -7.22
N ALA A 35 21.99 31.71 -7.49
CA ALA A 35 22.62 30.41 -7.70
C ALA A 35 23.96 30.33 -6.98
N CYS A 36 24.26 29.15 -6.41
CA CYS A 36 25.52 28.86 -5.74
C CYS A 36 26.15 27.63 -6.40
N TYR A 37 27.37 27.80 -6.91
CA TYR A 37 28.09 26.75 -7.66
C TYR A 37 29.44 26.39 -7.04
N ASP A 38 29.93 27.20 -6.10
CA ASP A 38 31.18 27.03 -5.34
C ASP A 38 30.94 26.57 -3.89
N GLY A 39 29.67 26.49 -3.46
CA GLY A 39 29.26 26.11 -2.11
C GLY A 39 29.34 27.22 -1.07
N ALA A 40 29.76 28.43 -1.44
CA ALA A 40 29.98 29.55 -0.52
C ALA A 40 29.28 30.85 -0.94
N THR A 41 29.11 31.10 -2.24
CA THR A 41 28.70 32.39 -2.77
C THR A 41 27.42 32.28 -3.60
N TRP A 42 26.42 33.12 -3.29
CA TRP A 42 25.21 33.26 -4.11
C TRP A 42 25.39 34.38 -5.13
N VAL A 43 25.36 34.02 -6.42
CA VAL A 43 25.41 34.94 -7.56
C VAL A 43 24.12 34.87 -8.37
N LYS A 44 23.84 35.80 -9.28
CA LYS A 44 22.72 35.63 -10.21
C LYS A 44 22.95 34.41 -11.11
N LEU A 45 21.90 33.64 -11.40
CA LEU A 45 21.95 32.44 -12.23
C LEU A 45 22.54 32.71 -13.62
N SER A 46 22.28 33.89 -14.19
CA SER A 46 22.88 34.36 -15.45
C SER A 46 24.39 34.57 -15.41
N LEU A 47 24.98 34.73 -14.21
CA LEU A 47 26.42 34.92 -14.00
C LEU A 47 27.16 33.61 -13.72
N VAL A 48 26.44 32.48 -13.63
CA VAL A 48 27.06 31.18 -13.42
C VAL A 48 27.82 30.76 -14.69
N PRO A 49 29.12 30.41 -14.59
CA PRO A 49 29.94 30.08 -15.74
C PRO A 49 29.31 28.99 -16.63
N GLY A 50 29.14 29.30 -17.91
CA GLY A 50 28.57 28.41 -18.91
C GLY A 50 27.05 28.44 -19.05
N VAL A 51 26.30 29.18 -18.21
CA VAL A 51 24.83 29.28 -18.29
C VAL A 51 24.37 30.27 -19.38
N SER A 52 25.15 31.31 -19.69
CA SER A 52 24.89 32.22 -20.82
C SER A 52 25.55 31.73 -22.12
N GLU A 53 24.80 31.72 -23.23
CA GLU A 53 25.32 31.40 -24.57
C GLU A 53 25.69 32.67 -25.33
N THR A 54 26.99 32.90 -25.58
CA THR A 54 27.44 33.64 -26.75
C THR A 54 27.17 32.79 -28.00
N SER A 55 26.38 33.33 -28.92
CA SER A 55 25.90 32.68 -30.15
C SER A 55 27.01 32.26 -31.11
N THR A 56 26.97 31.03 -31.65
CA THR A 56 27.47 30.77 -33.03
C THR A 56 26.78 29.58 -33.71
N GLN A 57 26.69 29.67 -35.03
CA GLN A 57 25.74 29.05 -35.97
C GLN A 57 25.97 27.58 -36.37
N GLN A 58 24.87 26.96 -36.80
CA GLN A 58 24.72 25.65 -37.49
C GLN A 58 25.54 25.50 -38.79
N LYS A 59 25.87 24.25 -39.16
CA LYS A 59 25.94 23.80 -40.58
C LYS A 59 25.37 22.38 -40.79
N LYS A 60 24.55 22.28 -41.83
CA LYS A 60 23.84 21.10 -42.40
C LYS A 60 24.68 20.36 -43.46
N LYS A 61 24.18 19.15 -43.82
CA LYS A 61 24.02 18.50 -45.17
C LYS A 61 24.83 17.19 -45.40
N PRO A 62 24.48 16.30 -46.39
CA PRO A 62 23.23 15.53 -46.62
C PRO A 62 23.56 14.09 -47.24
N PRO A 63 22.81 13.43 -48.17
CA PRO A 63 22.34 12.03 -47.99
C PRO A 63 22.58 11.06 -49.21
N LEU A 64 21.86 9.91 -49.22
CA LEU A 64 21.65 8.86 -50.25
C LEU A 64 22.71 7.72 -50.26
N GLU A 65 22.41 6.43 -50.53
CA GLU A 65 21.51 5.87 -51.55
C GLU A 65 21.20 4.35 -51.34
N ILE A 66 20.24 3.85 -52.13
CA ILE A 66 19.53 2.55 -52.13
C ILE A 66 20.18 1.55 -53.11
N GLN A 67 20.12 0.23 -52.86
CA GLN A 67 19.91 -0.84 -53.88
C GLN A 67 19.61 -2.22 -53.23
N LYS A 68 18.40 -2.78 -53.43
CA LYS A 68 18.01 -3.90 -54.35
C LYS A 68 18.67 -5.26 -54.05
N ARG A 69 17.91 -6.20 -53.49
CA ARG A 69 17.15 -7.30 -54.15
C ARG A 69 18.06 -8.36 -54.77
N ASP A 70 18.02 -9.59 -54.24
CA ASP A 70 17.81 -10.73 -55.12
C ASP A 70 17.14 -11.93 -54.46
N SER A 71 16.45 -12.65 -55.33
CA SER A 71 15.47 -13.71 -55.09
C SER A 71 16.06 -15.13 -55.20
N ARG A 72 15.31 -16.10 -54.67
CA ARG A 72 14.72 -17.26 -55.41
C ARG A 72 15.13 -18.68 -54.93
N VAL A 73 14.14 -19.59 -55.05
CA VAL A 73 14.17 -21.07 -55.21
C VAL A 73 14.14 -21.91 -53.91
N THR A 74 12.96 -22.32 -53.41
CA THR A 74 12.17 -23.56 -53.69
C THR A 74 12.87 -24.91 -53.51
N SER A 75 12.37 -25.75 -52.58
CA SER A 75 11.80 -27.09 -52.91
C SER A 75 11.25 -27.83 -51.68
N THR A 76 9.94 -28.07 -51.74
CA THR A 76 9.11 -29.20 -51.28
C THR A 76 9.81 -30.49 -50.80
N ILE A 77 9.25 -31.18 -49.78
CA ILE A 77 8.61 -32.52 -49.88
C ILE A 77 8.08 -33.04 -48.51
N ARG A 78 6.79 -33.45 -48.55
CA ARG A 78 6.03 -34.51 -47.85
C ARG A 78 5.98 -34.65 -46.33
N ALA A 79 4.73 -34.58 -45.88
CA ALA A 79 4.15 -35.18 -44.69
C ALA A 79 4.31 -36.71 -44.59
N LYS A 80 4.37 -37.20 -43.34
CA LYS A 80 3.74 -38.45 -42.90
C LYS A 80 3.37 -38.37 -41.42
N THR A 81 2.07 -38.48 -41.18
CA THR A 81 1.42 -38.74 -39.90
C THR A 81 1.70 -40.17 -39.44
N GLN A 82 1.97 -40.38 -38.16
CA GLN A 82 1.50 -41.58 -37.45
C GLN A 82 1.53 -41.37 -35.93
N SER A 83 0.37 -41.62 -35.34
CA SER A 83 0.14 -41.78 -33.90
C SER A 83 0.73 -43.09 -33.40
N GLU A 84 1.26 -43.10 -32.18
CA GLU A 84 1.20 -44.30 -31.34
C GLU A 84 1.34 -43.96 -29.85
N THR A 85 0.56 -44.67 -29.05
CA THR A 85 0.31 -44.47 -27.62
C THR A 85 1.04 -45.50 -26.76
N ARG A 86 1.50 -45.04 -25.58
CA ARG A 86 1.75 -45.76 -24.29
C ARG A 86 3.01 -46.66 -24.23
N PRO A 87 3.59 -46.99 -23.04
CA PRO A 87 2.99 -47.03 -21.69
C PRO A 87 3.85 -46.51 -20.50
N VAL A 88 3.22 -46.55 -19.32
CA VAL A 88 3.74 -46.19 -17.97
C VAL A 88 3.98 -47.44 -17.13
N LYS A 89 5.07 -47.46 -16.32
CA LYS A 89 5.28 -48.03 -14.94
C LYS A 89 6.70 -48.67 -14.78
N PRO A 90 7.21 -48.97 -13.56
CA PRO A 90 7.01 -48.36 -12.22
C PRO A 90 8.29 -48.18 -11.34
N ALA A 91 8.11 -47.37 -10.28
CA ALA A 91 8.74 -47.26 -8.93
C ALA A 91 10.04 -47.99 -8.50
N GLN A 92 10.91 -47.25 -7.78
CA GLN A 92 11.63 -47.62 -6.52
C GLN A 92 12.04 -46.31 -5.78
N SER A 93 11.48 -45.98 -4.60
CA SER A 93 11.95 -46.24 -3.21
C SER A 93 13.05 -45.29 -2.68
N GLY A 94 12.76 -44.50 -1.62
CA GLY A 94 13.79 -43.77 -0.85
C GLY A 94 13.32 -42.69 0.15
N ARG A 95 13.00 -43.10 1.39
CA ARG A 95 13.04 -42.36 2.69
C ARG A 95 12.08 -41.17 2.94
N LYS A 96 11.02 -41.44 3.71
CA LYS A 96 10.22 -40.48 4.48
C LYS A 96 10.88 -40.18 5.84
N LYS A 97 10.99 -38.91 6.24
CA LYS A 97 11.24 -38.50 7.63
C LYS A 97 9.90 -38.22 8.31
N ILE A 98 9.68 -38.90 9.43
CA ILE A 98 8.54 -38.76 10.34
C ILE A 98 8.91 -37.70 11.38
N TYR A 99 8.05 -36.69 11.56
CA TYR A 99 8.10 -35.81 12.75
C TYR A 99 7.03 -36.31 13.72
N ILE A 100 7.47 -36.76 14.89
CA ILE A 100 6.60 -37.13 16.01
C ILE A 100 6.21 -35.83 16.74
N LEU A 101 4.91 -35.55 16.70
CA LEU A 101 4.23 -34.53 17.50
C LEU A 101 3.92 -35.16 18.87
N ALA A 102 4.47 -34.61 19.95
CA ALA A 102 4.02 -34.92 21.31
C ALA A 102 3.42 -33.66 21.90
N GLY A 103 2.09 -33.65 22.02
CA GLY A 103 1.35 -32.69 22.84
C GLY A 103 0.83 -33.39 24.09
N THR A 104 0.90 -32.72 25.22
CA THR A 104 0.01 -32.95 26.37
C THR A 104 -0.32 -31.61 27.03
N VAL A 105 -1.64 -31.41 27.19
CA VAL A 105 -2.34 -30.36 27.94
C VAL A 105 -2.40 -30.76 29.42
N PHE A 106 -2.45 -29.82 30.37
CA PHE A 106 -3.27 -29.79 31.62
C PHE A 106 -2.84 -28.55 32.46
N VAL A 107 -3.62 -27.48 32.54
CA VAL A 107 -4.65 -27.10 33.56
C VAL A 107 -4.17 -26.06 34.59
N SER A 108 -5.05 -25.08 34.77
CA SER A 108 -5.03 -23.85 35.58
C SER A 108 -4.99 -24.08 37.09
N ILE A 109 -4.35 -23.17 37.86
CA ILE A 109 -4.77 -22.76 39.22
C ILE A 109 -4.52 -21.25 39.42
N SER A 110 -5.58 -20.55 39.84
CA SER A 110 -5.63 -19.16 40.30
C SER A 110 -5.22 -19.02 41.78
N LEU A 111 -4.68 -17.86 42.20
CA LEU A 111 -4.98 -17.08 43.45
C LEU A 111 -3.84 -16.06 43.72
N ILE A 112 -4.04 -14.73 43.71
CA ILE A 112 -4.54 -13.77 44.74
C ILE A 112 -3.48 -13.27 45.76
N GLY A 113 -3.42 -11.92 45.92
CA GLY A 113 -2.87 -11.15 47.05
C GLY A 113 -2.02 -9.96 46.58
N PHE A 114 -2.49 -8.73 46.29
CA PHE A 114 -3.31 -7.70 46.96
C PHE A 114 -2.59 -6.88 48.08
N LEU A 115 -2.62 -5.53 47.91
CA LEU A 115 -2.70 -4.42 48.90
C LEU A 115 -1.34 -3.90 49.50
N ILE A 116 -0.97 -2.61 49.67
CA ILE A 116 -1.63 -1.32 50.03
C ILE A 116 -0.66 -0.14 49.73
N TYR A 117 -1.15 1.03 49.27
CA TYR A 117 -0.94 2.32 49.97
C TYR A 117 -1.96 3.40 49.56
N PHE A 118 -2.62 3.95 50.58
CA PHE A 118 -3.66 5.00 50.65
C PHE A 118 -3.06 6.44 50.54
N PHE A 119 -3.75 7.60 50.47
CA PHE A 119 -5.06 8.08 50.96
C PHE A 119 -5.56 9.35 50.22
N ALA A 120 -6.90 9.55 50.26
CA ALA A 120 -7.72 10.77 50.36
C ALA A 120 -7.64 11.94 49.33
N SER A 121 -8.74 12.20 48.62
CA SER A 121 -9.78 13.16 49.07
C SER A 121 -11.01 13.11 48.16
N SER A 122 -12.16 13.30 48.78
CA SER A 122 -13.53 13.23 48.28
C SER A 122 -13.98 14.52 47.61
N GLU A 123 -14.74 14.42 46.52
CA GLU A 123 -15.99 15.19 46.31
C GLU A 123 -16.76 14.65 45.09
N ASP A 124 -18.07 14.50 45.29
CA ASP A 124 -19.11 14.16 44.29
C ASP A 124 -19.28 15.36 43.32
N PRO A 125 -19.70 15.17 42.06
CA PRO A 125 -21.11 15.52 41.83
C PRO A 125 -21.83 14.71 40.74
N THR A 126 -23.12 14.54 41.02
CA THR A 126 -24.18 14.25 40.07
C THR A 126 -24.59 15.48 39.27
N LEU A 127 -24.91 15.26 37.99
CA LEU A 127 -25.86 15.99 37.13
C LEU A 127 -26.09 17.50 37.39
N GLN A 128 -25.63 18.36 36.47
CA GLN A 128 -26.38 19.57 36.10
C GLN A 128 -26.12 20.03 34.65
N SER A 129 -27.25 20.11 33.94
CA SER A 129 -27.64 20.88 32.76
C SER A 129 -26.66 21.83 32.04
N VAL A 130 -26.70 21.71 30.72
CA VAL A 130 -26.85 22.80 29.72
C VAL A 130 -27.12 24.19 30.31
N HIS A 131 -26.15 25.09 30.22
CA HIS A 131 -26.35 26.46 29.73
C HIS A 131 -25.01 27.13 29.39
N ALA A 132 -24.94 27.56 28.13
CA ALA A 132 -24.17 28.67 27.58
C ALA A 132 -22.91 29.12 28.33
N ASP A 133 -21.75 28.90 27.70
CA ASP A 133 -20.67 29.88 27.80
C ASP A 133 -20.31 30.45 26.42
N LYS A 134 -20.78 31.69 26.26
CA LYS A 134 -20.67 32.55 25.09
C LYS A 134 -19.36 33.33 25.27
N LYS A 135 -18.20 32.65 25.24
CA LYS A 135 -16.90 33.33 25.36
C LYS A 135 -15.73 32.50 24.79
N SER A 136 -15.81 32.20 23.49
CA SER A 136 -14.63 31.77 22.70
C SER A 136 -14.69 32.19 21.23
N ARG A 137 -15.62 33.09 20.88
CA ARG A 137 -15.61 33.81 19.60
C ARG A 137 -14.77 35.07 19.76
N GLU A 138 -13.45 34.96 19.62
CA GLU A 138 -12.63 36.06 19.07
C GLU A 138 -11.19 35.69 18.66
N ASP A 139 -10.67 34.50 18.98
CA ASP A 139 -9.26 34.16 18.67
C ASP A 139 -9.03 33.13 17.54
N SER A 140 -9.98 32.95 16.62
CA SER A 140 -9.81 32.09 15.42
C SER A 140 -9.68 32.86 14.10
N SER A 141 -9.27 34.13 14.14
CA SER A 141 -9.09 34.97 12.94
C SER A 141 -7.62 35.24 12.60
N ASN A 142 -6.83 34.18 12.36
CA ASN A 142 -5.63 34.30 11.52
C ASN A 142 -5.02 32.93 11.17
N GLN A 143 -5.77 32.14 10.40
CA GLN A 143 -5.15 31.16 9.52
C GLN A 143 -5.22 31.70 8.10
N LYS A 144 -4.14 32.36 7.68
CA LYS A 144 -3.89 32.65 6.27
C LYS A 144 -3.74 31.32 5.53
N SER A 145 -4.86 30.87 4.97
CA SER A 145 -4.89 29.96 3.83
C SER A 145 -3.98 30.52 2.74
N SER A 146 -2.88 29.81 2.46
CA SER A 146 -2.02 30.09 1.33
C SER A 146 -2.47 29.22 0.16
N LEU A 147 -3.28 29.80 -0.73
CA LEU A 147 -3.39 29.60 -2.18
C LEU A 147 -4.79 30.09 -2.61
N GLU A 148 -4.89 31.38 -2.92
CA GLU A 148 -6.00 31.91 -3.71
C GLU A 148 -5.81 31.48 -5.16
N SER A 149 -6.17 30.23 -5.49
CA SER A 149 -6.75 29.93 -6.79
C SER A 149 -8.22 30.31 -6.72
N THR A 150 -8.75 30.96 -7.76
CA THR A 150 -10.20 31.12 -7.88
C THR A 150 -10.87 29.75 -7.75
N PRO A 151 -11.83 29.56 -6.81
CA PRO A 151 -12.44 28.25 -6.59
C PRO A 151 -13.09 27.76 -7.87
N PHE A 152 -12.72 26.56 -8.33
CA PHE A 152 -13.42 25.88 -9.42
C PHE A 152 -14.89 25.67 -9.03
N ASP A 153 -15.82 26.20 -9.83
CA ASP A 153 -17.25 25.96 -9.66
C ASP A 153 -17.67 24.72 -10.49
N PRO A 154 -18.10 23.62 -9.86
CA PRO A 154 -18.49 22.41 -10.56
C PRO A 154 -19.84 22.52 -11.28
N ILE A 155 -20.68 23.50 -10.94
CA ILE A 155 -22.09 23.55 -11.36
C ILE A 155 -22.24 23.70 -12.89
N PRO A 156 -21.54 24.64 -13.58
CA PRO A 156 -21.70 24.79 -15.02
C PRO A 156 -21.30 23.53 -15.80
N ALA A 157 -20.23 22.85 -15.36
CA ALA A 157 -19.79 21.61 -15.98
C ALA A 157 -20.78 20.47 -15.73
N ALA A 158 -21.37 20.39 -14.53
CA ALA A 158 -22.38 19.39 -14.19
C ALA A 158 -23.66 19.57 -15.02
N GLN A 159 -24.14 20.82 -15.14
CA GLN A 159 -25.28 21.16 -15.99
C GLN A 159 -25.01 20.78 -17.45
N LYS A 160 -23.78 20.99 -17.93
CA LYS A 160 -23.43 20.61 -19.29
C LYS A 160 -23.46 19.10 -19.52
N ILE A 161 -23.07 18.30 -18.53
CA ILE A 161 -23.23 16.83 -18.56
C ILE A 161 -24.71 16.47 -18.63
N ASP A 162 -25.55 17.08 -17.79
CA ASP A 162 -26.99 16.80 -17.77
C ASP A 162 -27.65 17.16 -19.12
N GLU A 163 -27.22 18.24 -19.79
CA GLU A 163 -27.67 18.58 -21.15
C GLU A 163 -27.38 17.46 -22.17
N PHE A 164 -26.18 16.86 -22.13
CA PHE A 164 -25.84 15.72 -23.01
C PHE A 164 -26.73 14.51 -22.72
N ILE A 165 -26.89 14.16 -21.45
CA ILE A 165 -27.72 13.03 -21.03
C ILE A 165 -29.18 13.23 -21.45
N ILE A 166 -29.76 14.41 -21.18
CA ILE A 166 -31.16 14.71 -21.51
C ILE A 166 -31.37 14.67 -23.03
N SER A 167 -30.44 15.25 -23.80
CA SER A 167 -30.53 15.23 -25.27
C SER A 167 -30.48 13.80 -25.82
N HIS A 168 -29.63 12.93 -25.25
CA HIS A 168 -29.55 11.51 -25.61
C HIS A 168 -30.83 10.74 -25.24
N LEU A 169 -31.38 10.96 -24.05
CA LEU A 169 -32.63 10.32 -23.64
C LEU A 169 -33.79 10.72 -24.56
N GLN A 170 -33.87 11.99 -24.96
CA GLN A 170 -34.88 12.47 -25.90
C GLN A 170 -34.74 11.82 -27.29
N SER A 171 -33.53 11.64 -27.82
CA SER A 171 -33.34 10.96 -29.11
C SER A 171 -33.73 9.47 -29.06
N GLU A 172 -33.59 8.85 -27.89
CA GLU A 172 -33.96 7.45 -27.65
C GLU A 172 -35.43 7.27 -27.23
N ASN A 173 -36.21 8.36 -27.15
CA ASN A 173 -37.60 8.36 -26.63
C ASN A 173 -37.72 7.80 -25.21
N LEU A 174 -36.74 8.09 -24.36
CA LEU A 174 -36.70 7.70 -22.96
C LEU A 174 -36.86 8.92 -22.05
N GLU A 175 -37.39 8.70 -20.86
CA GLU A 175 -37.49 9.72 -19.82
C GLU A 175 -36.47 9.47 -18.70
N ALA A 176 -35.96 10.55 -18.11
CA ALA A 176 -35.12 10.46 -16.93
C ALA A 176 -35.96 10.00 -15.72
N ASN A 177 -35.35 9.20 -14.84
CA ASN A 177 -35.98 8.75 -13.61
C ASN A 177 -36.33 9.93 -12.68
N PRO A 178 -37.23 9.75 -11.71
CA PRO A 178 -37.52 10.78 -10.71
C PRO A 178 -36.29 11.19 -9.89
N LEU A 179 -36.33 12.37 -9.27
CA LEU A 179 -35.30 12.79 -8.31
C LEU A 179 -35.48 12.07 -6.96
N ILE A 180 -34.37 11.74 -6.32
CA ILE A 180 -34.35 11.11 -5.00
C ILE A 180 -34.56 12.13 -3.86
N SER A 181 -35.00 11.61 -2.70
CA SER A 181 -35.10 12.40 -1.47
C SER A 181 -33.74 12.76 -0.87
N ASP A 182 -33.72 13.76 0.00
CA ASP A 182 -32.52 14.20 0.73
C ASP A 182 -31.84 13.06 1.52
N GLY A 183 -32.62 12.17 2.13
CA GLY A 183 -32.08 11.03 2.89
C GLY A 183 -31.36 10.01 2.01
N LEU A 184 -31.94 9.72 0.83
CA LEU A 184 -31.30 8.86 -0.17
C LEU A 184 -30.06 9.51 -0.77
N PHE A 185 -30.12 10.80 -1.10
CA PHE A 185 -28.96 11.56 -1.57
C PHE A 185 -27.82 11.51 -0.55
N LEU A 186 -28.12 11.79 0.73
CA LEU A 186 -27.17 11.76 1.82
C LEU A 186 -26.50 10.39 1.93
N ARG A 187 -27.28 9.31 1.93
CA ARG A 187 -26.73 7.94 1.97
C ARG A 187 -25.82 7.66 0.77
N ARG A 188 -26.30 7.96 -0.45
CA ARG A 188 -25.60 7.70 -1.70
C ARG A 188 -24.27 8.44 -1.77
N VAL A 189 -24.25 9.72 -1.40
CA VAL A 189 -23.04 10.55 -1.46
C VAL A 189 -22.00 10.13 -0.40
N TYR A 190 -22.43 9.76 0.81
CA TYR A 190 -21.54 9.21 1.84
C TYR A 190 -20.91 7.88 1.40
N LEU A 191 -21.71 6.98 0.82
CA LEU A 191 -21.20 5.70 0.30
C LEU A 191 -20.26 5.89 -0.89
N SER A 192 -20.51 6.89 -1.73
CA SER A 192 -19.71 7.16 -2.94
C SER A 192 -18.38 7.88 -2.64
N ILE A 193 -18.33 8.75 -1.63
CA ILE A 193 -17.16 9.57 -1.30
C ILE A 193 -16.39 9.02 -0.10
N ILE A 194 -17.10 8.69 0.98
CA ILE A 194 -16.50 8.29 2.26
C ILE A 194 -16.49 6.77 2.46
N GLY A 195 -17.28 6.02 1.68
CA GLY A 195 -17.28 4.56 1.71
C GLY A 195 -17.94 3.94 2.94
N ARG A 196 -18.82 4.67 3.63
CA ARG A 196 -19.67 4.19 4.73
C ARG A 196 -20.98 4.96 4.74
N ILE A 197 -21.98 4.46 5.45
CA ILE A 197 -23.19 5.24 5.76
C ILE A 197 -22.87 6.46 6.65
N PRO A 198 -23.68 7.54 6.61
CA PRO A 198 -23.55 8.62 7.57
C PRO A 198 -23.86 8.14 8.99
N THR A 199 -23.21 8.75 9.98
CA THR A 199 -23.61 8.63 11.39
C THR A 199 -24.96 9.33 11.60
N ILE A 200 -25.64 9.01 12.70
CA ILE A 200 -26.89 9.71 13.04
C ILE A 200 -26.69 11.22 13.25
N LEU A 201 -25.53 11.63 13.79
CA LEU A 201 -25.22 13.06 13.96
C LEU A 201 -25.06 13.76 12.62
N GLU A 202 -24.28 13.18 11.71
CA GLU A 202 -24.12 13.68 10.34
C GLU A 202 -25.46 13.73 9.59
N THR A 203 -26.33 12.74 9.83
CA THR A 203 -27.68 12.69 9.27
C THR A 203 -28.54 13.84 9.76
N ASN A 204 -28.53 14.09 11.06
CA ASN A 204 -29.33 15.16 11.68
C ASN A 204 -28.87 16.53 11.21
N ASP A 205 -27.55 16.74 11.12
CA ASP A 205 -26.96 18.00 10.66
C ASP A 205 -27.41 18.33 9.22
N PHE A 206 -27.44 17.33 8.33
CA PHE A 206 -27.84 17.55 6.94
C PHE A 206 -29.35 17.74 6.78
N ILE A 207 -30.16 16.86 7.38
CA ILE A 207 -31.62 16.89 7.24
C ILE A 207 -32.20 18.17 7.85
N ASN A 208 -31.66 18.64 8.98
CA ASN A 208 -32.12 19.87 9.64
C ASN A 208 -31.55 21.15 9.01
N SER A 209 -30.66 21.05 8.03
CA SER A 209 -30.10 22.22 7.35
C SER A 209 -31.15 22.93 6.49
N THR A 210 -31.30 24.24 6.70
CA THR A 210 -32.19 25.11 5.92
C THR A 210 -31.49 25.78 4.73
N SER A 211 -30.21 25.48 4.50
CA SER A 211 -29.46 26.07 3.38
C SER A 211 -29.99 25.58 2.03
N GLN A 212 -30.24 26.50 1.11
CA GLN A 212 -30.61 26.16 -0.28
C GLN A 212 -29.49 25.38 -1.00
N ASN A 213 -28.24 25.59 -0.59
CA ASN A 213 -27.06 24.93 -1.16
C ASN A 213 -26.58 23.73 -0.33
N LYS A 214 -27.42 23.15 0.54
CA LYS A 214 -27.01 22.08 1.46
C LYS A 214 -26.38 20.87 0.75
N HIS A 215 -26.85 20.51 -0.45
CA HIS A 215 -26.29 19.41 -1.25
C HIS A 215 -24.85 19.72 -1.69
N SER A 216 -24.61 20.90 -2.24
CA SER A 216 -23.27 21.34 -2.69
C SER A 216 -22.30 21.47 -1.51
N LEU A 217 -22.75 22.08 -0.40
CA LEU A 217 -21.96 22.19 0.83
C LEU A 217 -21.60 20.82 1.40
N LEU A 218 -22.51 19.85 1.33
CA LEU A 218 -22.23 18.48 1.75
C LEU A 218 -21.17 17.84 0.85
N ILE A 219 -21.33 17.89 -0.48
CA ILE A 219 -20.36 17.32 -1.42
C ILE A 219 -18.96 17.89 -1.16
N GLN A 220 -18.84 19.22 -1.04
CA GLN A 220 -17.58 19.90 -0.72
C GLN A 220 -17.01 19.42 0.62
N LYS A 221 -17.83 19.37 1.68
CA LYS A 221 -17.42 18.89 3.00
C LYS A 221 -16.85 17.46 2.94
N LEU A 222 -17.48 16.57 2.19
CA LEU A 222 -17.06 15.18 2.07
C LEU A 222 -15.80 15.02 1.21
N LEU A 223 -15.70 15.74 0.09
CA LEU A 223 -14.48 15.74 -0.73
C LEU A 223 -13.28 16.35 -0.01
N SER A 224 -13.50 17.28 0.92
CA SER A 224 -12.45 17.83 1.79
C SER A 224 -12.15 16.99 3.04
N ASN A 225 -12.93 15.93 3.31
CA ASN A 225 -12.68 15.05 4.45
C ASN A 225 -11.58 14.03 4.08
N ASP A 226 -10.32 14.42 4.29
CA ASP A 226 -9.16 13.59 3.97
C ASP A 226 -9.17 12.20 4.62
N ALA A 227 -9.63 12.10 5.86
CA ALA A 227 -9.63 10.83 6.58
C ALA A 227 -10.61 9.84 5.93
N GLY A 228 -11.85 10.27 5.72
CA GLY A 228 -12.90 9.47 5.12
C GLY A 228 -12.68 9.22 3.61
N TYR A 229 -12.27 10.25 2.87
CA TYR A 229 -11.98 10.17 1.44
C TYR A 229 -10.82 9.21 1.17
N THR A 230 -9.68 9.37 1.87
CA THR A 230 -8.55 8.44 1.69
C THR A 230 -8.95 7.01 2.04
N ALA A 231 -9.74 6.79 3.09
CA ALA A 231 -10.15 5.44 3.49
C ALA A 231 -10.94 4.70 2.40
N HIS A 232 -11.82 5.40 1.68
CA HIS A 232 -12.57 4.80 0.57
C HIS A 232 -11.76 4.72 -0.72
N HIS A 233 -11.16 5.83 -1.14
CA HIS A 233 -10.52 5.92 -2.46
C HIS A 233 -9.20 5.15 -2.54
N TYR A 234 -8.48 4.96 -1.42
CA TYR A 234 -7.33 4.06 -1.37
C TYR A 234 -7.70 2.63 -1.77
N GLN A 235 -8.89 2.12 -1.40
CA GLN A 235 -9.25 0.72 -1.70
C GLN A 235 -9.36 0.49 -3.20
N PHE A 236 -9.97 1.44 -3.93
CA PHE A 236 -10.00 1.42 -5.38
C PHE A 236 -8.59 1.42 -5.99
N TRP A 237 -7.72 2.34 -5.55
CA TRP A 237 -6.34 2.41 -6.06
C TRP A 237 -5.54 1.17 -5.71
N ALA A 238 -5.71 0.63 -4.52
CA ALA A 238 -4.99 -0.55 -4.07
C ALA A 238 -5.43 -1.82 -4.80
N ASP A 239 -6.71 -1.95 -5.18
CA ASP A 239 -7.17 -3.03 -6.05
C ASP A 239 -6.62 -2.86 -7.47
N LEU A 240 -6.80 -1.67 -8.05
CA LEU A 240 -6.36 -1.37 -9.42
C LEU A 240 -4.84 -1.51 -9.61
N LEU A 241 -4.05 -1.08 -8.62
CA LEU A 241 -2.59 -1.13 -8.66
C LEU A 241 -2.03 -2.44 -8.07
N ARG A 242 -2.89 -3.37 -7.61
CA ARG A 242 -2.55 -4.66 -7.00
C ARG A 242 -1.58 -4.52 -5.82
N ILE A 243 -1.99 -3.75 -4.79
CA ILE A 243 -1.17 -3.42 -3.62
C ILE A 243 -1.51 -4.34 -2.43
N PRO A 244 -0.77 -5.44 -2.18
CA PRO A 244 -1.04 -6.30 -1.04
C PRO A 244 -0.58 -5.66 0.27
N THR A 245 -1.23 -5.98 1.39
CA THR A 245 -0.84 -5.49 2.73
C THR A 245 -0.07 -6.50 3.57
N ASN A 246 -0.12 -7.78 3.21
CA ASN A 246 0.52 -8.88 3.92
C ASN A 246 2.03 -9.01 3.59
N ILE A 247 2.51 -8.23 2.62
CA ILE A 247 3.94 -8.16 2.25
C ILE A 247 4.58 -6.98 2.97
N ASP A 248 5.57 -7.25 3.81
CA ASP A 248 6.22 -6.22 4.64
C ASP A 248 6.85 -5.07 3.82
N TYR A 249 7.39 -5.38 2.64
CA TYR A 249 8.07 -4.38 1.80
C TYR A 249 7.10 -3.39 1.13
N THR A 250 5.82 -3.73 0.99
CA THR A 250 4.82 -2.80 0.43
C THR A 250 4.38 -1.74 1.43
N LEU A 251 4.81 -1.82 2.69
CA LEU A 251 4.46 -0.86 3.74
C LEU A 251 4.68 0.60 3.31
N TYR A 252 5.85 0.92 2.76
CA TYR A 252 6.18 2.28 2.30
C TYR A 252 5.26 2.72 1.17
N TYR A 253 5.00 1.81 0.23
CA TYR A 253 4.17 2.06 -0.93
C TYR A 253 2.71 2.32 -0.56
N ARG A 254 2.16 1.52 0.35
CA ARG A 254 0.79 1.66 0.85
C ARG A 254 0.56 3.01 1.51
N GLU A 255 1.45 3.38 2.43
CA GLU A 255 1.33 4.65 3.15
C GLU A 255 1.57 5.84 2.20
N TRP A 256 2.46 5.69 1.22
CA TRP A 256 2.66 6.69 0.17
C TRP A 256 1.44 6.87 -0.72
N ILE A 257 0.79 5.81 -1.20
CA ILE A 257 -0.45 5.91 -1.99
C ILE A 257 -1.58 6.55 -1.16
N LYS A 258 -1.71 6.20 0.12
CA LYS A 258 -2.68 6.87 1.01
C LYS A 258 -2.41 8.38 1.08
N GLU A 259 -1.14 8.79 1.10
CA GLU A 259 -0.74 10.19 1.10
C GLU A 259 -1.02 10.88 -0.23
N GLU A 260 -0.68 10.28 -1.39
CA GLU A 260 -0.98 10.88 -2.70
C GLU A 260 -2.50 11.05 -2.92
N VAL A 261 -3.32 10.13 -2.40
CA VAL A 261 -4.79 10.29 -2.40
C VAL A 261 -5.26 11.41 -1.47
N ARG A 262 -4.58 11.59 -0.32
CA ARG A 262 -4.88 12.64 0.66
C ARG A 262 -4.53 14.02 0.14
N GLU A 263 -3.34 14.18 -0.41
CA GLU A 263 -2.86 15.43 -1.00
C GLU A 263 -3.55 15.76 -2.33
N ASN A 264 -4.33 14.82 -2.87
CA ASN A 264 -5.00 14.95 -4.16
C ASN A 264 -4.01 15.23 -5.29
N THR A 265 -2.90 14.48 -5.31
CA THR A 265 -1.91 14.56 -6.40
C THR A 265 -2.63 14.39 -7.75
N PRO A 266 -2.40 15.27 -8.72
CA PRO A 266 -2.92 15.12 -10.08
C PRO A 266 -2.69 13.71 -10.63
N TYR A 267 -3.69 13.14 -11.29
CA TYR A 267 -3.63 11.75 -11.73
C TYR A 267 -2.45 11.46 -12.68
N ASP A 268 -2.19 12.37 -13.61
CA ASP A 268 -1.03 12.32 -14.51
C ASP A 268 0.29 12.31 -13.73
N GLU A 269 0.44 13.19 -12.73
CA GLU A 269 1.63 13.23 -11.89
C GLU A 269 1.79 11.94 -11.07
N LEU A 270 0.72 11.42 -10.48
CA LEU A 270 0.72 10.16 -9.74
C LEU A 270 1.19 8.99 -10.64
N VAL A 271 0.61 8.86 -11.83
CA VAL A 271 0.99 7.81 -12.78
C VAL A 271 2.42 7.97 -13.26
N HIS A 272 2.86 9.21 -13.53
CA HIS A 272 4.23 9.49 -13.91
C HIS A 272 5.20 9.05 -12.81
N LYS A 273 4.93 9.37 -11.53
CA LYS A 273 5.75 8.93 -10.38
C LYS A 273 5.82 7.40 -10.29
N LEU A 274 4.70 6.70 -10.49
CA LEU A 274 4.64 5.23 -10.45
C LEU A 274 5.52 4.59 -11.53
N VAL A 275 5.38 5.02 -12.78
CA VAL A 275 6.06 4.41 -13.94
C VAL A 275 7.53 4.82 -14.01
N SER A 276 7.87 6.07 -13.69
CA SER A 276 9.28 6.51 -13.60
C SER A 276 9.99 5.98 -12.34
N GLY A 277 9.24 5.50 -11.34
CA GLY A 277 9.74 5.08 -10.03
C GLY A 277 10.90 4.08 -10.08
N HIS A 278 12.01 4.42 -9.44
CA HIS A 278 13.19 3.57 -9.29
C HIS A 278 13.98 3.93 -8.03
N GLY A 279 14.97 3.10 -7.68
CA GLY A 279 15.78 3.25 -6.47
C GLY A 279 15.22 2.46 -5.30
N LEU A 280 15.67 2.82 -4.09
CA LEU A 280 15.25 2.17 -2.85
C LEU A 280 13.80 2.52 -2.53
N ILE A 281 12.96 1.53 -2.25
CA ILE A 281 11.52 1.74 -2.09
C ILE A 281 11.16 2.56 -0.84
N PHE A 282 12.02 2.63 0.17
CA PHE A 282 11.76 3.48 1.34
C PHE A 282 12.17 4.94 1.10
N ASP A 283 12.99 5.21 0.08
CA ASP A 283 13.37 6.57 -0.35
C ASP A 283 12.45 7.07 -1.47
N ASN A 284 12.15 6.21 -2.43
CA ASN A 284 11.17 6.44 -3.49
C ASN A 284 10.08 5.34 -3.46
N PRO A 285 9.03 5.50 -2.64
CA PRO A 285 7.96 4.51 -2.51
C PRO A 285 7.21 4.21 -3.80
N ALA A 286 7.15 5.16 -4.75
CA ALA A 286 6.50 4.94 -6.05
C ALA A 286 7.15 3.81 -6.85
N ALA A 287 8.47 3.60 -6.68
CA ALA A 287 9.19 2.49 -7.31
C ALA A 287 8.58 1.13 -6.98
N ALA A 288 7.95 0.97 -5.81
CA ALA A 288 7.31 -0.28 -5.42
C ALA A 288 6.15 -0.72 -6.35
N TYR A 289 5.69 0.14 -7.27
CA TYR A 289 4.81 -0.21 -8.37
C TYR A 289 5.23 -1.49 -9.12
N TYR A 290 6.55 -1.69 -9.28
CA TYR A 290 7.12 -2.86 -9.96
C TYR A 290 7.18 -4.12 -9.09
N LEU A 291 6.94 -4.05 -7.77
CA LEU A 291 7.01 -5.22 -6.89
C LEU A 291 5.91 -6.25 -7.15
N ARG A 292 4.75 -5.82 -7.66
CA ARG A 292 3.63 -6.74 -7.93
C ARG A 292 3.97 -7.79 -9.00
N ASP A 293 4.88 -7.45 -9.92
CA ASP A 293 5.30 -8.26 -11.06
C ASP A 293 6.82 -8.54 -10.98
N ALA A 294 7.37 -8.64 -9.77
CA ALA A 294 8.79 -8.88 -9.57
C ALA A 294 9.23 -10.20 -10.25
N GLY A 295 10.25 -10.13 -11.10
CA GLY A 295 10.71 -11.24 -11.94
C GLY A 295 9.91 -11.45 -13.23
N MET A 296 8.90 -10.62 -13.50
CA MET A 296 7.94 -10.75 -14.60
C MET A 296 7.77 -9.40 -15.35
N ALA A 297 8.88 -8.85 -15.86
CA ALA A 297 8.90 -7.52 -16.49
C ALA A 297 7.94 -7.38 -17.70
N LEU A 298 7.72 -8.48 -18.44
CA LEU A 298 6.78 -8.53 -19.56
C LEU A 298 5.32 -8.37 -19.08
N ASP A 299 4.93 -9.09 -18.03
CA ASP A 299 3.61 -8.96 -17.40
C ASP A 299 3.39 -7.57 -16.82
N ASN A 300 4.45 -6.93 -16.31
CA ASN A 300 4.37 -5.55 -15.82
C ASN A 300 3.93 -4.57 -16.91
N MET A 301 4.45 -4.71 -18.13
CA MET A 301 4.03 -3.88 -19.27
C MET A 301 2.56 -4.14 -19.61
N SER A 302 2.14 -5.41 -19.74
CA SER A 302 0.74 -5.78 -20.01
C SER A 302 -0.21 -5.17 -18.99
N ASN A 303 0.11 -5.31 -17.70
CA ASN A 303 -0.68 -4.75 -16.61
C ASN A 303 -0.69 -3.22 -16.63
N SER A 304 0.44 -2.56 -16.92
CA SER A 304 0.50 -1.09 -16.98
C SER A 304 -0.39 -0.53 -18.08
N VAL A 305 -0.34 -1.14 -19.27
CA VAL A 305 -1.17 -0.76 -20.41
C VAL A 305 -2.66 -1.05 -20.14
N ARG A 306 -3.00 -2.16 -19.48
CA ARG A 306 -4.37 -2.45 -19.05
C ARG A 306 -4.90 -1.46 -18.01
N ILE A 307 -4.06 -1.08 -17.03
CA ILE A 307 -4.42 -0.15 -15.96
C ILE A 307 -4.61 1.26 -16.51
N PHE A 308 -3.66 1.77 -17.30
CA PHE A 308 -3.62 3.20 -17.65
C PHE A 308 -4.15 3.51 -19.04
N LEU A 309 -4.13 2.55 -19.96
CA LEU A 309 -4.57 2.72 -21.36
C LEU A 309 -5.73 1.80 -21.72
N GLY A 310 -6.28 1.06 -20.75
CA GLY A 310 -7.47 0.23 -20.91
C GLY A 310 -7.34 -0.79 -22.03
N THR A 311 -6.14 -1.32 -22.29
CA THR A 311 -5.88 -2.24 -23.41
C THR A 311 -5.32 -3.55 -22.88
N ARG A 312 -5.86 -4.69 -23.33
CA ARG A 312 -5.35 -6.02 -22.99
C ARG A 312 -4.31 -6.45 -24.02
N LEU A 313 -3.11 -6.76 -23.54
CA LEU A 313 -1.95 -7.15 -24.38
C LEU A 313 -1.38 -8.51 -24.01
N GLU A 314 -1.99 -9.20 -23.05
CA GLU A 314 -1.51 -10.48 -22.52
C GLU A 314 -1.41 -11.54 -23.64
N CYS A 315 -2.37 -11.59 -24.56
CA CYS A 315 -2.30 -12.50 -25.71
C CYS A 315 -1.17 -12.12 -26.68
N ALA A 316 -0.94 -10.82 -26.88
CA ALA A 316 0.09 -10.26 -27.76
C ALA A 316 1.52 -10.62 -27.32
N GLN A 317 1.70 -11.13 -26.10
CA GLN A 317 3.01 -11.60 -25.63
C GLN A 317 3.49 -12.85 -26.39
N CYS A 318 2.57 -13.74 -26.76
CA CYS A 318 2.91 -15.04 -27.37
C CYS A 318 2.58 -15.11 -28.87
N HIS A 319 1.56 -14.37 -29.33
CA HIS A 319 1.12 -14.34 -30.73
C HIS A 319 0.35 -13.05 -31.00
N ASP A 320 0.16 -12.68 -32.27
CA ASP A 320 -0.72 -11.56 -32.65
C ASP A 320 -2.10 -11.67 -31.99
N HIS A 321 -2.63 -10.57 -31.46
CA HIS A 321 -3.85 -10.59 -30.66
C HIS A 321 -5.04 -11.10 -31.50
N PRO A 322 -5.79 -12.12 -31.06
CA PRO A 322 -6.77 -12.80 -31.91
C PRO A 322 -8.06 -11.99 -32.12
N PHE A 323 -8.33 -11.02 -31.24
CA PHE A 323 -9.56 -10.23 -31.24
C PHE A 323 -9.33 -8.71 -31.33
N ASP A 324 -8.09 -8.29 -31.57
CA ASP A 324 -7.70 -6.87 -31.65
C ASP A 324 -6.58 -6.73 -32.69
N LYS A 325 -6.24 -5.52 -33.12
CA LYS A 325 -5.26 -5.25 -34.18
C LYS A 325 -3.79 -5.38 -33.75
N TRP A 326 -3.53 -5.53 -32.45
CA TRP A 326 -2.18 -5.47 -31.90
C TRP A 326 -1.37 -6.72 -32.23
N THR A 327 -0.18 -6.50 -32.80
CA THR A 327 0.74 -7.60 -33.14
C THR A 327 1.65 -7.97 -31.98
N GLN A 328 2.27 -9.14 -32.05
CA GLN A 328 3.31 -9.54 -31.10
C GLN A 328 4.49 -8.55 -31.11
N MET A 329 4.85 -8.04 -32.29
CA MET A 329 5.90 -7.01 -32.42
C MET A 329 5.53 -5.73 -31.66
N ASP A 330 4.29 -5.25 -31.77
CA ASP A 330 3.84 -4.03 -31.09
C ASP A 330 3.95 -4.17 -29.57
N TYR A 331 3.59 -5.34 -29.05
CA TYR A 331 3.77 -5.67 -27.64
C TYR A 331 5.23 -5.58 -27.20
N PHE A 332 6.15 -6.24 -27.93
CA PHE A 332 7.57 -6.22 -27.57
C PHE A 332 8.18 -4.82 -27.69
N LYS A 333 7.75 -4.00 -28.66
CA LYS A 333 8.16 -2.59 -28.79
C LYS A 333 7.77 -1.77 -27.57
N MET A 334 6.57 -1.97 -27.03
CA MET A 334 6.17 -1.32 -25.78
C MET A 334 7.01 -1.83 -24.60
N ALA A 335 7.10 -3.16 -24.45
CA ALA A 335 7.85 -3.78 -23.36
C ALA A 335 9.30 -3.28 -23.28
N ALA A 336 9.94 -2.98 -24.42
CA ALA A 336 11.32 -2.51 -24.47
C ALA A 336 11.60 -1.15 -23.78
N TYR A 337 10.57 -0.35 -23.44
CA TYR A 337 10.74 0.89 -22.66
C TYR A 337 11.05 0.63 -21.18
N THR A 338 10.42 -0.39 -20.60
CA THR A 338 10.51 -0.69 -19.16
C THR A 338 11.21 -2.03 -18.87
N TYR A 339 11.56 -2.78 -19.91
CA TYR A 339 12.18 -4.09 -19.78
C TYR A 339 13.43 -4.05 -18.89
N ASP A 340 13.58 -5.09 -18.06
CA ASP A 340 14.69 -5.30 -17.14
C ASP A 340 14.82 -4.28 -15.98
N PHE A 341 13.85 -3.35 -15.84
CA PHE A 341 13.58 -2.70 -14.55
C PHE A 341 12.79 -3.64 -13.66
N ASP A 342 13.45 -4.18 -12.64
CA ASP A 342 12.85 -5.20 -11.78
C ASP A 342 13.34 -5.03 -10.33
N ALA A 343 12.72 -5.79 -9.42
CA ALA A 343 13.01 -5.79 -8.01
C ALA A 343 14.32 -6.53 -7.72
N ARG A 344 15.28 -5.80 -7.15
CA ARG A 344 16.43 -6.39 -6.46
C ARG A 344 16.19 -6.39 -4.97
N MET A 345 16.07 -7.59 -4.43
CA MET A 345 16.11 -7.83 -3.00
C MET A 345 17.54 -8.21 -2.60
N GLY A 346 18.05 -7.56 -1.55
CA GLY A 346 19.29 -7.95 -0.90
C GLY A 346 20.41 -6.91 -0.99
N VAL A 347 21.60 -7.33 -0.58
CA VAL A 347 22.75 -6.45 -0.34
C VAL A 347 23.46 -6.11 -1.66
N THR A 348 23.68 -4.82 -1.93
CA THR A 348 24.45 -4.41 -3.11
C THR A 348 25.94 -4.70 -2.92
N LYS A 349 26.66 -4.97 -4.02
CA LYS A 349 28.12 -5.26 -3.97
C LYS A 349 28.94 -4.17 -3.28
N ASN A 350 28.48 -2.92 -3.38
CA ASN A 350 29.17 -1.74 -2.86
C ASN A 350 28.61 -1.25 -1.51
N SER A 351 27.60 -1.94 -0.95
CA SER A 351 27.06 -1.59 0.37
C SER A 351 28.12 -1.68 1.46
N ASN A 352 27.97 -0.86 2.50
CA ASN A 352 28.82 -0.90 3.67
C ASN A 352 28.76 -2.28 4.33
N ARG A 353 27.57 -2.91 4.39
CA ARG A 353 27.45 -4.31 4.84
C ARG A 353 28.37 -5.26 4.07
N GLN A 354 28.38 -5.19 2.74
CA GLN A 354 29.23 -6.06 1.92
C GLN A 354 30.71 -5.75 2.11
N GLN A 355 31.07 -4.46 2.21
CA GLN A 355 32.45 -4.04 2.46
C GLN A 355 32.99 -4.55 3.80
N VAL A 356 32.16 -4.58 4.85
CA VAL A 356 32.50 -5.21 6.15
C VAL A 356 32.81 -6.71 5.96
N TYR A 357 31.96 -7.45 5.25
CA TYR A 357 32.21 -8.87 5.00
C TYR A 357 33.41 -9.12 4.08
N GLN A 358 33.71 -8.21 3.15
CA GLN A 358 34.93 -8.25 2.35
C GLN A 358 36.18 -8.04 3.22
N ASP A 359 36.15 -7.13 4.20
CA ASP A 359 37.22 -6.97 5.19
C ASP A 359 37.46 -8.26 5.99
N PHE A 360 36.39 -8.94 6.43
CA PHE A 360 36.48 -10.23 7.12
C PHE A 360 37.13 -11.28 6.21
N GLY A 361 36.71 -11.33 4.95
CA GLY A 361 37.32 -12.19 3.93
C GLY A 361 38.81 -11.94 3.76
N LYS A 362 39.22 -10.68 3.60
CA LYS A 362 40.63 -10.27 3.45
C LYS A 362 41.47 -10.70 4.64
N ARG A 363 41.01 -10.48 5.87
CA ARG A 363 41.75 -10.87 7.09
C ARG A 363 41.87 -12.38 7.25
N ARG A 364 40.81 -13.14 6.98
CA ARG A 364 40.86 -14.60 7.00
C ARG A 364 41.82 -15.16 5.95
N ASN A 365 41.84 -14.58 4.75
CA ASN A 365 42.73 -15.01 3.67
C ASN A 365 44.19 -14.63 3.99
N LYS A 366 44.42 -13.44 4.55
CA LYS A 366 45.74 -13.01 5.01
C LYS A 366 46.28 -13.93 6.12
N ALA A 367 45.48 -14.20 7.15
CA ALA A 367 45.86 -15.11 8.23
C ALA A 367 46.13 -16.55 7.73
N TYR A 368 45.40 -16.99 6.70
CA TYR A 368 45.63 -18.27 6.04
C TYR A 368 46.97 -18.30 5.30
N ALA A 369 47.22 -17.32 4.43
CA ALA A 369 48.47 -17.20 3.67
C ALA A 369 49.70 -17.09 4.60
N GLU A 370 49.64 -16.25 5.63
CA GLU A 370 50.71 -16.07 6.61
C GLU A 370 51.01 -17.37 7.39
N ALA A 371 49.98 -18.14 7.77
CA ALA A 371 50.15 -19.37 8.55
C ALA A 371 50.59 -20.58 7.70
N THR A 372 50.28 -20.59 6.40
CA THR A 372 50.77 -21.61 5.46
C THR A 372 52.24 -21.36 5.11
N GLY A 373 52.64 -20.10 4.97
CA GLY A 373 54.01 -19.70 4.65
C GLY A 373 54.32 -19.66 3.15
N PHE A 374 53.30 -19.80 2.28
CA PHE A 374 53.44 -19.80 0.82
C PHE A 374 52.45 -18.81 0.20
N GLU A 375 52.92 -17.98 -0.73
CA GLU A 375 52.12 -16.92 -1.35
C GLU A 375 51.06 -17.48 -2.33
N ASP A 376 51.36 -18.61 -2.98
CA ASP A 376 50.48 -19.32 -3.92
C ASP A 376 49.80 -20.56 -3.30
N PHE A 377 49.71 -20.63 -1.96
CA PHE A 377 49.14 -21.81 -1.30
C PHE A 377 47.67 -22.05 -1.69
N PRO A 378 47.29 -23.28 -2.06
CA PRO A 378 45.92 -23.61 -2.40
C PRO A 378 44.96 -23.26 -1.27
N HIS A 379 43.91 -22.50 -1.58
CA HIS A 379 42.97 -22.09 -0.56
C HIS A 379 42.05 -23.26 -0.16
N MET A 380 42.22 -23.76 1.07
CA MET A 380 41.35 -24.78 1.67
C MET A 380 40.51 -24.20 2.82
N HIS A 381 39.26 -24.63 2.95
CA HIS A 381 38.32 -24.11 3.96
C HIS A 381 38.18 -25.01 5.18
N ASP A 382 38.45 -26.30 5.04
CA ASP A 382 38.35 -27.31 6.09
C ASP A 382 39.31 -28.48 5.79
N GLU A 383 39.49 -29.35 6.78
CA GLU A 383 40.49 -30.43 6.73
C GLU A 383 40.15 -31.51 5.69
N SER A 384 38.87 -31.68 5.33
CA SER A 384 38.43 -32.72 4.39
C SER A 384 38.90 -32.45 2.96
N ARG A 385 39.20 -31.19 2.63
CA ARG A 385 39.69 -30.77 1.31
C ARG A 385 41.17 -31.05 1.08
N ILE A 386 41.92 -31.37 2.13
CA ILE A 386 43.38 -31.55 2.03
C ILE A 386 43.72 -32.77 1.19
N ASP A 387 43.11 -33.92 1.51
CA ASP A 387 43.35 -35.17 0.77
C ASP A 387 42.74 -35.12 -0.64
N GLU A 388 41.58 -34.47 -0.80
CA GLU A 388 40.96 -34.22 -2.10
C GLU A 388 41.90 -33.43 -3.03
N TRP A 389 42.50 -32.36 -2.53
CA TRP A 389 43.44 -31.54 -3.30
C TRP A 389 44.71 -32.32 -3.65
N LEU A 390 45.27 -33.07 -2.69
CA LEU A 390 46.47 -33.90 -2.90
C LEU A 390 46.25 -35.05 -3.91
N SER A 391 45.00 -35.44 -4.15
CA SER A 391 44.64 -36.46 -5.15
C SER A 391 44.58 -35.94 -6.59
N GLN A 392 44.64 -34.62 -6.79
CA GLN A 392 44.48 -34.01 -8.11
C GLN A 392 45.72 -34.18 -8.99
N PRO A 393 45.59 -34.36 -10.32
CA PRO A 393 46.72 -34.58 -11.23
C PRO A 393 47.79 -33.47 -11.22
N TYR A 394 47.41 -32.25 -10.85
CA TYR A 394 48.31 -31.08 -10.80
C TYR A 394 49.05 -30.93 -9.45
N ALA A 395 48.64 -31.65 -8.39
CA ALA A 395 49.21 -31.52 -7.05
C ALA A 395 50.70 -31.91 -6.98
N PRO A 396 51.18 -33.00 -7.62
CA PRO A 396 52.61 -33.35 -7.62
C PRO A 396 53.50 -32.22 -8.15
N GLY A 397 53.08 -31.55 -9.23
CA GLY A 397 53.84 -30.45 -9.82
C GLY A 397 53.91 -29.21 -8.91
N TYR A 398 52.88 -28.93 -8.11
CA TYR A 398 52.93 -27.86 -7.10
C TYR A 398 53.89 -28.20 -5.96
N LEU A 399 53.82 -29.43 -5.45
CA LEU A 399 54.68 -29.92 -4.37
C LEU A 399 56.15 -29.87 -4.77
N GLU A 400 56.48 -30.27 -6.00
CA GLU A 400 57.83 -30.22 -6.55
C GLU A 400 58.35 -28.78 -6.69
N ARG A 401 57.56 -27.87 -7.29
CA ARG A 401 57.93 -26.45 -7.44
C ARG A 401 58.21 -25.76 -6.11
N ASN A 402 57.41 -26.07 -5.10
CA ASN A 402 57.51 -25.47 -3.76
C ASN A 402 58.38 -26.27 -2.79
N LYS A 403 59.04 -27.36 -3.24
CA LYS A 403 59.91 -28.24 -2.43
C LYS A 403 59.21 -28.78 -1.16
N LEU A 404 57.96 -29.20 -1.31
CA LEU A 404 57.10 -29.70 -0.23
C LEU A 404 56.92 -31.22 -0.30
N THR A 405 56.99 -31.91 0.83
CA THR A 405 56.41 -33.26 0.91
C THR A 405 54.88 -33.17 1.06
N LYS A 406 54.17 -34.29 0.80
CA LYS A 406 52.72 -34.36 1.09
C LYS A 406 52.42 -34.05 2.56
N GLU A 407 53.29 -34.46 3.47
CA GLU A 407 53.14 -34.22 4.91
C GLU A 407 53.39 -32.75 5.28
N ASP A 408 54.40 -32.11 4.68
CA ASP A 408 54.63 -30.67 4.85
C ASP A 408 53.45 -29.84 4.35
N PHE A 409 52.86 -30.23 3.22
CA PHE A 409 51.65 -29.62 2.68
C PHE A 409 50.45 -29.78 3.64
N LYS A 410 50.21 -31.00 4.15
CA LYS A 410 49.15 -31.24 5.14
C LYS A 410 49.31 -30.36 6.37
N ASN A 411 50.53 -30.30 6.92
CA ASN A 411 50.83 -29.50 8.10
C ASN A 411 50.66 -28.00 7.83
N ALA A 412 51.10 -27.50 6.67
CA ALA A 412 50.87 -26.12 6.25
C ALA A 412 49.37 -25.80 6.10
N ALA A 413 48.60 -26.70 5.48
CA ALA A 413 47.16 -26.57 5.31
C ALA A 413 46.43 -26.54 6.65
N LEU A 414 46.76 -27.43 7.59
CA LEU A 414 46.17 -27.45 8.94
C LEU A 414 46.47 -26.17 9.73
N ARG A 415 47.71 -25.65 9.66
CA ARG A 415 48.06 -24.35 10.25
C ARG A 415 47.23 -23.22 9.64
N GLY A 416 47.13 -23.18 8.31
CA GLY A 416 46.30 -22.24 7.58
C GLY A 416 44.84 -22.27 8.02
N ILE A 417 44.23 -23.46 8.04
CA ILE A 417 42.83 -23.67 8.45
C ILE A 417 42.61 -23.21 9.89
N LYS A 418 43.51 -23.56 10.82
CA LYS A 418 43.43 -23.12 12.22
C LYS A 418 43.52 -21.60 12.37
N ALA A 419 44.45 -20.96 11.64
CA ALA A 419 44.60 -19.50 11.65
C ALA A 419 43.38 -18.79 11.06
N ARG A 420 42.85 -19.31 9.95
CA ARG A 420 41.60 -18.85 9.35
C ARG A 420 40.42 -18.96 10.31
N LYS A 421 40.28 -20.11 11.00
CA LYS A 421 39.23 -20.33 12.00
C LYS A 421 39.31 -19.31 13.12
N LYS A 422 40.50 -19.11 13.69
CA LYS A 422 40.74 -18.08 14.73
C LYS A 422 40.35 -16.67 14.26
N ALA A 423 40.67 -16.31 13.01
CA ALA A 423 40.25 -15.04 12.42
C ALA A 423 38.71 -14.94 12.24
N SER A 424 38.05 -16.05 11.88
CA SER A 424 36.59 -16.10 11.80
C SER A 424 35.93 -15.97 13.16
N ASP A 425 36.40 -16.73 14.17
CA ASP A 425 35.85 -16.70 15.54
C ASP A 425 35.96 -15.28 16.15
N PHE A 426 37.00 -14.53 15.79
CA PHE A 426 37.15 -13.12 16.20
C PHE A 426 36.09 -12.21 15.58
N ASP A 427 35.66 -12.50 14.34
CA ASP A 427 34.71 -11.70 13.56
C ASP A 427 33.25 -12.05 13.84
N ASP A 428 32.97 -13.24 14.36
CA ASP A 428 31.61 -13.73 14.59
C ASP A 428 30.75 -12.74 15.42
N PRO A 429 31.22 -12.15 16.53
CA PRO A 429 30.43 -11.18 17.28
C PRO A 429 30.21 -9.86 16.53
N VAL A 430 31.16 -9.46 15.67
CA VAL A 430 30.99 -8.31 14.78
C VAL A 430 29.92 -8.64 13.71
N SER A 431 29.97 -9.83 13.12
CA SER A 431 28.97 -10.33 12.16
C SER A 431 27.57 -10.40 12.77
N GLN A 432 27.45 -10.85 14.02
CA GLN A 432 26.19 -10.82 14.77
C GLN A 432 25.67 -9.39 14.97
N THR A 433 26.57 -8.44 15.25
CA THR A 433 26.23 -7.01 15.38
C THR A 433 25.76 -6.44 14.05
N VAL A 434 26.44 -6.75 12.95
CA VAL A 434 26.01 -6.40 11.59
C VAL A 434 24.61 -6.96 11.33
N ASN A 435 24.35 -8.24 11.60
CA ASN A 435 23.03 -8.83 11.39
C ASN A 435 21.95 -8.21 12.28
N MET A 436 22.27 -7.87 13.53
CA MET A 436 21.35 -7.18 14.45
C MET A 436 20.97 -5.78 13.94
N LEU A 437 21.94 -5.03 13.40
CA LEU A 437 21.74 -3.66 12.92
C LEU A 437 21.04 -3.64 11.55
N TYR A 438 21.49 -4.48 10.62
CA TYR A 438 20.99 -4.57 9.25
C TYR A 438 19.74 -5.44 9.10
N GLY A 439 19.42 -6.30 10.07
CA GLY A 439 18.26 -7.20 10.00
C GLY A 439 16.92 -6.48 9.92
N HIS A 440 16.87 -5.19 10.26
CA HIS A 440 15.68 -4.35 10.21
C HIS A 440 15.54 -3.52 8.93
N ILE A 441 16.56 -3.52 8.06
CA ILE A 441 16.49 -2.81 6.77
C ILE A 441 16.15 -3.79 5.65
N SER A 442 15.13 -3.45 4.88
CA SER A 442 14.80 -4.14 3.64
C SER A 442 15.48 -3.40 2.48
N ASN A 443 16.58 -3.94 1.97
CA ASN A 443 17.26 -3.41 0.78
C ASN A 443 16.52 -3.85 -0.49
N VAL A 444 15.27 -3.44 -0.59
CA VAL A 444 14.45 -3.65 -1.79
C VAL A 444 14.58 -2.40 -2.63
N GLN A 445 15.03 -2.57 -3.87
CA GLN A 445 15.22 -1.49 -4.82
C GLN A 445 14.71 -1.91 -6.19
N ILE A 446 14.19 -0.96 -6.95
CA ILE A 446 13.92 -1.15 -8.37
C ILE A 446 15.04 -0.51 -9.16
N LYS A 447 15.66 -1.26 -10.07
CA LYS A 447 16.69 -0.74 -10.97
C LYS A 447 16.79 -1.60 -12.21
N HIS A 448 17.59 -1.18 -13.17
CA HIS A 448 17.97 -2.00 -14.31
C HIS A 448 18.89 -3.16 -13.88
N HIS A 449 18.63 -4.39 -14.33
CA HIS A 449 19.29 -5.60 -13.81
C HIS A 449 20.55 -6.01 -14.57
N LYS A 450 20.55 -5.87 -15.89
CA LYS A 450 21.56 -6.33 -16.85
C LYS A 450 21.43 -5.38 -18.04
N ASP A 451 22.53 -4.85 -18.57
CA ASP A 451 22.50 -4.06 -19.83
C ASP A 451 22.19 -4.95 -21.05
N LYS A 452 21.09 -5.71 -20.97
CA LYS A 452 20.61 -6.66 -21.95
C LYS A 452 19.35 -6.08 -22.56
N PRO A 453 19.38 -5.74 -23.86
CA PRO A 453 18.18 -5.30 -24.52
C PRO A 453 17.15 -6.45 -24.60
N LEU A 454 15.87 -6.10 -24.68
CA LEU A 454 14.81 -7.04 -24.94
C LEU A 454 15.03 -7.70 -26.31
N GLN A 455 14.89 -9.02 -26.36
CA GLN A 455 15.02 -9.81 -27.59
C GLN A 455 13.71 -10.52 -27.88
N LEU A 456 13.42 -10.72 -29.17
CA LEU A 456 12.30 -11.55 -29.60
C LEU A 456 12.51 -13.00 -29.14
N PRO A 457 11.43 -13.72 -28.82
CA PRO A 457 11.52 -15.08 -28.32
C PRO A 457 12.03 -16.03 -29.41
N HIS A 458 12.59 -17.17 -28.98
CA HIS A 458 13.20 -18.16 -29.87
C HIS A 458 12.21 -18.80 -30.87
N ASP A 459 10.93 -18.72 -30.59
CA ASP A 459 9.80 -19.23 -31.38
C ASP A 459 9.04 -18.12 -32.13
N TYR A 460 9.61 -16.92 -32.24
CA TYR A 460 9.03 -15.82 -33.02
C TYR A 460 8.84 -16.23 -34.48
N GLN A 461 7.60 -16.15 -34.99
CA GLN A 461 7.20 -16.76 -36.26
C GLN A 461 6.76 -15.76 -37.35
N TYR A 462 6.83 -14.46 -37.08
CA TYR A 462 6.31 -13.42 -37.99
C TYR A 462 7.43 -12.80 -38.84
N ASP A 463 7.12 -12.43 -40.09
CA ASP A 463 8.10 -11.93 -41.07
C ASP A 463 8.73 -10.56 -40.72
N ASN A 464 8.19 -9.85 -39.73
CA ASN A 464 8.64 -8.53 -39.30
C ASN A 464 9.76 -8.55 -38.24
N GLY A 465 10.32 -9.72 -37.93
CA GLY A 465 11.46 -9.89 -37.02
C GLY A 465 12.00 -11.32 -37.03
N SER A 466 13.21 -11.52 -36.52
CA SER A 466 13.81 -12.85 -36.38
C SER A 466 13.92 -13.29 -34.92
N PRO A 467 13.82 -14.60 -34.61
CA PRO A 467 14.10 -15.11 -33.26
C PRO A 467 15.42 -14.59 -32.68
N GLY A 468 15.38 -14.04 -31.46
CA GLY A 468 16.55 -13.47 -30.77
C GLY A 468 16.95 -12.06 -31.22
N GLU A 469 16.26 -11.46 -32.20
CA GLU A 469 16.51 -10.09 -32.64
C GLU A 469 16.25 -9.09 -31.51
N ILE A 470 17.10 -8.07 -31.40
CA ILE A 470 16.96 -6.99 -30.42
C ILE A 470 15.79 -6.10 -30.82
N VAL A 471 14.85 -5.93 -29.89
CA VAL A 471 13.66 -5.11 -30.11
C VAL A 471 13.97 -3.65 -29.79
N LYS A 472 13.69 -2.77 -30.75
CA LYS A 472 13.72 -1.32 -30.53
C LYS A 472 12.42 -0.87 -29.87
N PRO A 473 12.47 -0.01 -28.84
CA PRO A 473 11.27 0.58 -28.25
C PRO A 473 10.43 1.32 -29.30
N GLY A 474 9.11 1.25 -29.19
CA GLY A 474 8.18 2.00 -30.04
C GLY A 474 6.78 2.06 -29.43
N SER A 475 6.07 3.17 -29.66
CA SER A 475 4.70 3.36 -29.17
C SER A 475 3.67 2.69 -30.09
N MET A 476 2.58 2.18 -29.50
CA MET A 476 1.48 1.55 -30.24
C MET A 476 0.53 2.56 -30.91
N PHE A 477 0.45 3.77 -30.36
CA PHE A 477 -0.47 4.82 -30.78
C PHE A 477 0.00 6.18 -30.23
N GLY A 478 -0.63 7.25 -30.68
CA GLY A 478 -0.27 8.61 -30.25
C GLY A 478 1.12 9.02 -30.76
N PRO A 479 1.75 10.01 -30.10
CA PRO A 479 3.08 10.49 -30.48
C PRO A 479 4.18 9.41 -30.35
N GLU A 480 5.25 9.57 -31.15
CA GLU A 480 6.49 8.79 -31.02
C GLU A 480 7.23 9.17 -29.72
N ILE A 481 7.77 8.18 -29.01
CA ILE A 481 8.60 8.40 -27.82
C ILE A 481 10.07 8.49 -28.26
N PRO A 482 10.83 9.49 -27.82
CA PRO A 482 12.25 9.61 -28.16
C PRO A 482 13.04 8.33 -27.87
N HIS A 483 13.87 7.91 -28.82
CA HIS A 483 14.80 6.81 -28.60
C HIS A 483 16.00 7.28 -27.77
N LEU A 484 16.05 6.84 -26.51
CA LEU A 484 17.12 7.18 -25.57
C LEU A 484 17.93 5.93 -25.21
N GLU A 485 19.27 6.07 -25.24
CA GLU A 485 20.19 4.98 -24.94
C GLU A 485 20.15 4.60 -23.46
N ASP A 486 20.23 5.59 -22.56
CA ASP A 486 20.12 5.38 -21.12
C ASP A 486 18.74 4.81 -20.75
N GLN A 487 18.73 3.69 -20.03
CA GLN A 487 17.50 2.96 -19.75
C GLN A 487 16.60 3.72 -18.76
N THR A 488 17.18 4.52 -17.86
CA THR A 488 16.42 5.33 -16.92
C THR A 488 15.76 6.50 -17.63
N GLU A 489 16.49 7.20 -18.49
CA GLU A 489 15.93 8.27 -19.33
C GLU A 489 14.85 7.73 -20.27
N ARG A 490 15.07 6.56 -20.89
CA ARG A 490 14.06 5.89 -21.72
C ARG A 490 12.77 5.58 -20.98
N LYS A 491 12.89 5.06 -19.75
CA LYS A 491 11.72 4.78 -18.90
C LYS A 491 11.00 6.07 -18.50
N ASN A 492 11.73 7.14 -18.19
CA ASN A 492 11.15 8.44 -17.91
C ASN A 492 10.41 9.00 -19.13
N ALA A 493 11.00 8.90 -20.33
CA ALA A 493 10.33 9.30 -21.56
C ALA A 493 9.05 8.49 -21.84
N TYR A 494 9.02 7.21 -21.47
CA TYR A 494 7.79 6.41 -21.50
C TYR A 494 6.75 6.90 -20.49
N ALA A 495 7.16 7.25 -19.27
CA ALA A 495 6.27 7.83 -18.28
C ALA A 495 5.68 9.16 -18.77
N ASP A 496 6.50 10.05 -19.33
CA ASP A 496 6.08 11.33 -19.92
C ASP A 496 5.05 11.13 -21.05
N TRP A 497 5.30 10.17 -21.93
CA TRP A 497 4.37 9.84 -23.02
C TRP A 497 3.06 9.23 -22.52
N LEU A 498 3.14 8.35 -21.52
CA LEU A 498 1.98 7.67 -20.97
C LEU A 498 0.99 8.67 -20.38
N THR A 499 1.50 9.69 -19.70
CA THR A 499 0.71 10.70 -18.99
C THR A 499 0.50 11.98 -19.81
N SER A 500 0.94 12.00 -21.07
CA SER A 500 0.77 13.14 -21.97
C SER A 500 -0.71 13.39 -22.29
N ARG A 501 -1.09 14.66 -22.40
CA ARG A 501 -2.42 15.08 -22.90
C ARG A 501 -2.66 14.65 -24.35
N GLU A 502 -1.59 14.39 -25.12
CA GLU A 502 -1.67 13.89 -26.50
C GLU A 502 -1.85 12.37 -26.57
N ASN A 503 -1.81 11.67 -25.42
CA ASN A 503 -2.07 10.24 -25.38
C ASN A 503 -3.58 9.98 -25.56
N PRO A 504 -4.01 9.28 -26.63
CA PRO A 504 -5.43 9.15 -26.97
C PRO A 504 -6.22 8.21 -26.03
N ARG A 505 -5.56 7.52 -25.09
CA ARG A 505 -6.23 6.57 -24.18
C ARG A 505 -6.12 6.96 -22.71
N PHE A 506 -5.07 7.67 -22.30
CA PHE A 506 -4.81 7.95 -20.90
C PHE A 506 -5.97 8.69 -20.20
N THR A 507 -6.36 9.87 -20.70
CA THR A 507 -7.47 10.65 -20.16
C THR A 507 -8.81 9.91 -20.26
N ARG A 508 -9.08 9.31 -21.42
CA ARG A 508 -10.30 8.54 -21.70
C ARG A 508 -10.57 7.44 -20.68
N VAL A 509 -9.55 6.66 -20.36
CA VAL A 509 -9.69 5.48 -19.49
C VAL A 509 -9.96 5.91 -18.05
N ILE A 510 -9.27 6.93 -17.53
CA ILE A 510 -9.52 7.38 -16.16
C ILE A 510 -10.89 8.05 -16.02
N VAL A 511 -11.29 8.87 -16.99
CA VAL A 511 -12.63 9.48 -17.04
C VAL A 511 -13.72 8.41 -17.01
N ASN A 512 -13.61 7.39 -17.87
CA ASN A 512 -14.61 6.32 -17.94
C ASN A 512 -14.68 5.51 -16.63
N ARG A 513 -13.55 5.29 -15.95
CA ARG A 513 -13.52 4.61 -14.65
C ARG A 513 -14.15 5.44 -13.53
N LEU A 514 -13.85 6.73 -13.47
CA LEU A 514 -14.46 7.63 -12.49
C LEU A 514 -15.97 7.78 -12.73
N TRP A 515 -16.38 7.85 -14.00
CA TRP A 515 -17.78 7.81 -14.41
C TRP A 515 -18.48 6.53 -13.93
N LYS A 516 -17.92 5.35 -14.24
CA LYS A 516 -18.44 4.07 -13.76
C LYS A 516 -18.53 4.01 -12.24
N ARG A 517 -17.55 4.56 -11.51
CA ARG A 517 -17.59 4.60 -10.05
C ARG A 517 -18.74 5.45 -9.52
N ALA A 518 -19.04 6.58 -10.15
CA ALA A 518 -20.18 7.42 -9.78
C ALA A 518 -21.50 6.71 -10.15
N PHE A 519 -21.65 6.29 -11.41
CA PHE A 519 -22.95 5.92 -11.97
C PHE A 519 -23.20 4.43 -12.15
N GLY A 520 -22.23 3.56 -11.85
CA GLY A 520 -22.34 2.11 -11.87
C GLY A 520 -22.15 1.43 -13.23
N HIS A 521 -22.16 2.19 -14.32
CA HIS A 521 -21.82 1.71 -15.67
C HIS A 521 -20.86 2.71 -16.34
N GLY A 522 -19.87 2.22 -17.08
CA GLY A 522 -19.01 3.08 -17.91
C GLY A 522 -19.77 3.69 -19.10
N ILE A 523 -19.27 4.76 -19.71
CA ILE A 523 -19.76 5.22 -21.02
C ILE A 523 -19.51 4.15 -22.09
N PHE A 524 -18.43 3.38 -21.90
CA PHE A 524 -18.17 2.13 -22.63
C PHE A 524 -17.72 1.04 -21.65
N GLU A 525 -17.99 -0.22 -22.01
CA GLU A 525 -17.56 -1.40 -21.25
C GLU A 525 -16.92 -2.44 -22.20
N PRO A 526 -15.99 -3.26 -21.70
CA PRO A 526 -15.40 -3.19 -20.35
C PRO A 526 -14.37 -2.06 -20.21
N VAL A 527 -14.28 -1.45 -19.02
CA VAL A 527 -13.36 -0.33 -18.71
C VAL A 527 -11.85 -0.62 -18.86
N ASP A 528 -11.47 -1.87 -19.05
CA ASP A 528 -10.09 -2.33 -19.14
C ASP A 528 -9.76 -3.05 -20.46
N ASN A 529 -10.68 -3.05 -21.43
CA ASN A 529 -10.47 -3.62 -22.76
C ASN A 529 -11.14 -2.78 -23.86
N LEU A 530 -10.63 -1.57 -24.05
CA LEU A 530 -10.96 -0.66 -25.14
C LEU A 530 -10.27 -1.12 -26.43
N THR A 531 -11.08 -1.51 -27.40
CA THR A 531 -10.65 -1.96 -28.73
C THR A 531 -11.23 -1.04 -29.80
N ASP A 532 -10.80 -1.18 -31.05
CA ASP A 532 -11.41 -0.46 -32.18
C ASP A 532 -12.88 -0.89 -32.44
N ARG A 533 -13.33 -2.00 -31.84
CA ARG A 533 -14.71 -2.51 -31.94
C ARG A 533 -15.59 -2.06 -30.77
N THR A 534 -15.02 -1.38 -29.78
CA THR A 534 -15.78 -0.93 -28.61
C THR A 534 -16.73 0.18 -29.04
N GLU A 535 -18.03 -0.06 -28.89
CA GLU A 535 -19.05 0.96 -29.13
C GLU A 535 -19.06 1.98 -27.99
N ILE A 536 -18.95 3.26 -28.33
CA ILE A 536 -19.04 4.37 -27.40
C ILE A 536 -20.43 4.97 -27.58
N GLY A 537 -21.34 4.70 -26.64
CA GLY A 537 -22.75 5.08 -26.79
C GLY A 537 -22.98 6.59 -26.82
N GLN A 538 -22.12 7.38 -26.16
CA GLN A 538 -22.24 8.85 -26.07
C GLN A 538 -20.86 9.52 -26.29
N PRO A 539 -20.39 9.61 -27.55
CA PRO A 539 -19.04 10.07 -27.87
C PRO A 539 -18.81 11.56 -27.59
N GLU A 540 -19.83 12.41 -27.74
CA GLU A 540 -19.75 13.84 -27.45
C GLU A 540 -19.59 14.09 -25.94
N LEU A 541 -20.36 13.36 -25.12
CA LEU A 541 -20.22 13.39 -23.66
C LEU A 541 -18.83 12.92 -23.25
N LEU A 542 -18.35 11.81 -23.80
CA LEU A 542 -17.00 11.32 -23.49
C LEU A 542 -15.93 12.36 -23.83
N SER A 543 -16.03 12.98 -25.02
CA SER A 543 -15.09 14.01 -25.45
C SER A 543 -15.12 15.24 -24.53
N PHE A 544 -16.32 15.66 -24.07
CA PHE A 544 -16.45 16.73 -23.09
C PHE A 544 -15.78 16.38 -21.76
N LEU A 545 -15.99 15.16 -21.26
CA LEU A 545 -15.40 14.72 -20.00
C LEU A 545 -13.87 14.58 -20.09
N GLU A 546 -13.33 14.15 -21.24
CA GLU A 546 -11.89 14.12 -21.50
C GLU A 546 -11.29 15.53 -21.42
N ASN A 547 -11.89 16.51 -22.11
CA ASN A 547 -11.45 17.91 -22.05
C ASN A 547 -11.56 18.47 -20.63
N LEU A 548 -12.68 18.22 -19.95
CA LEU A 548 -12.89 18.66 -18.57
C LEU A 548 -11.81 18.14 -17.64
N MET A 549 -11.43 16.85 -17.75
CA MET A 549 -10.34 16.28 -16.93
C MET A 549 -9.00 16.96 -17.20
N GLN A 550 -8.69 17.30 -18.46
CA GLN A 550 -7.45 17.99 -18.82
C GLN A 550 -7.46 19.46 -18.37
N ASP A 551 -8.60 20.14 -18.44
CA ASP A 551 -8.80 21.52 -17.98
C ASP A 551 -8.69 21.61 -16.45
N LEU A 552 -9.13 20.57 -15.74
CA LEU A 552 -8.95 20.40 -14.30
C LEU A 552 -7.54 19.96 -13.91
N GLU A 553 -6.60 19.89 -14.86
CA GLU A 553 -5.22 19.46 -14.61
C GLU A 553 -5.16 18.11 -13.88
N TYR A 554 -6.05 17.18 -14.27
CA TYR A 554 -6.14 15.85 -13.68
C TYR A 554 -6.47 15.80 -12.17
N ASP A 555 -7.08 16.86 -11.63
CA ASP A 555 -7.63 16.88 -10.27
C ASP A 555 -8.86 15.96 -10.15
N ILE A 556 -8.67 14.84 -9.45
CA ILE A 556 -9.71 13.81 -9.28
C ILE A 556 -10.86 14.31 -8.40
N ARG A 557 -10.58 15.05 -7.33
CA ARG A 557 -11.62 15.55 -6.42
C ARG A 557 -12.47 16.62 -7.10
N ALA A 558 -11.87 17.51 -7.90
CA ALA A 558 -12.58 18.49 -8.70
C ALA A 558 -13.48 17.81 -9.74
N PHE A 559 -12.95 16.81 -10.46
CA PHE A 559 -13.73 16.06 -11.44
C PHE A 559 -14.91 15.31 -10.79
N GLN A 560 -14.68 14.65 -9.65
CA GLN A 560 -15.74 14.01 -8.87
C GLN A 560 -16.77 15.00 -8.34
N SER A 561 -16.33 16.20 -7.93
CA SER A 561 -17.23 17.29 -7.56
C SER A 561 -18.23 17.56 -8.68
N VAL A 562 -17.76 17.68 -9.93
CA VAL A 562 -18.66 17.82 -11.09
C VAL A 562 -19.65 16.67 -11.18
N LEU A 563 -19.18 15.41 -11.15
CA LEU A 563 -20.05 14.24 -11.28
C LEU A 563 -21.15 14.20 -10.20
N PHE A 564 -20.82 14.51 -8.95
CA PHE A 564 -21.77 14.48 -7.84
C PHE A 564 -22.74 15.67 -7.82
N HIS A 565 -22.47 16.73 -8.58
CA HIS A 565 -23.37 17.87 -8.76
C HIS A 565 -24.37 17.68 -9.91
N THR A 566 -24.23 16.62 -10.72
CA THR A 566 -25.18 16.32 -11.80
C THR A 566 -26.58 15.99 -11.26
N GLU A 567 -27.61 16.32 -12.03
CA GLU A 567 -28.95 15.80 -11.79
C GLU A 567 -28.96 14.29 -11.91
N LEU A 568 -28.22 13.70 -12.85
CA LEU A 568 -28.07 12.24 -12.99
C LEU A 568 -27.72 11.56 -11.66
N PHE A 569 -26.78 12.11 -10.88
CA PHE A 569 -26.41 11.56 -9.57
C PHE A 569 -27.54 11.65 -8.53
N ARG A 570 -28.53 12.51 -8.75
CA ARG A 570 -29.72 12.70 -7.90
C ARG A 570 -30.96 11.99 -8.45
N ARG A 571 -30.87 11.25 -9.56
CA ARG A 571 -31.97 10.46 -10.10
C ARG A 571 -32.10 9.12 -9.38
N GLU A 572 -33.30 8.57 -9.32
CA GLU A 572 -33.53 7.18 -8.87
C GLU A 572 -32.73 6.21 -9.73
N MET A 573 -32.28 5.10 -9.14
CA MET A 573 -31.46 4.13 -9.86
C MET A 573 -32.28 3.42 -10.95
N HIS A 574 -31.60 2.98 -12.00
CA HIS A 574 -32.13 1.99 -12.92
C HIS A 574 -32.24 0.64 -12.18
N LEU A 575 -33.47 0.13 -12.04
CA LEU A 575 -33.78 -1.05 -11.23
C LEU A 575 -33.81 -2.36 -12.04
N GLU A 576 -33.83 -2.28 -13.36
CA GLU A 576 -33.84 -3.45 -14.22
C GLU A 576 -32.43 -4.02 -14.40
N ASP A 577 -32.36 -5.34 -14.63
CA ASP A 577 -31.10 -6.02 -14.87
C ASP A 577 -30.51 -5.57 -16.20
N HIS A 578 -29.29 -5.02 -16.16
CA HIS A 578 -28.55 -4.62 -17.35
C HIS A 578 -27.65 -5.75 -17.83
N SER A 579 -27.93 -6.28 -19.02
CA SER A 579 -27.15 -7.35 -19.62
C SER A 579 -25.81 -6.85 -20.17
N PRO A 580 -24.70 -7.62 -20.01
CA PRO A 580 -23.41 -7.23 -20.57
C PRO A 580 -23.48 -6.99 -22.09
N GLY A 581 -22.91 -5.88 -22.53
CA GLY A 581 -22.86 -5.49 -23.96
C GLY A 581 -24.07 -4.72 -24.46
N MET A 582 -25.10 -4.52 -23.64
CA MET A 582 -26.20 -3.61 -23.96
C MET A 582 -25.74 -2.15 -23.77
N VAL A 583 -26.32 -1.23 -24.54
CA VAL A 583 -26.11 0.20 -24.34
C VAL A 583 -26.84 0.64 -23.08
N PHE A 584 -26.15 1.39 -22.20
CA PHE A 584 -26.76 1.98 -21.02
C PHE A 584 -27.06 3.46 -21.27
N HIS A 585 -28.34 3.83 -21.20
CA HIS A 585 -28.79 5.19 -21.59
C HIS A 585 -28.74 6.22 -20.46
N PHE A 586 -28.48 5.80 -19.22
CA PHE A 586 -28.40 6.67 -18.04
C PHE A 586 -29.70 7.46 -17.73
N THR A 587 -30.87 6.80 -17.76
CA THR A 587 -32.11 7.39 -17.18
C THR A 587 -31.96 7.68 -15.67
N GLY A 588 -31.08 6.93 -15.02
CA GLY A 588 -30.53 7.13 -13.69
C GLY A 588 -29.25 6.31 -13.55
N PRO A 589 -28.56 6.38 -12.40
CA PRO A 589 -27.39 5.53 -12.18
C PRO A 589 -27.80 4.05 -12.05
N LEU A 590 -26.89 3.13 -12.35
CA LEU A 590 -27.12 1.70 -12.20
C LEU A 590 -27.11 1.31 -10.72
N LEU A 591 -28.09 0.49 -10.31
CA LEU A 591 -28.18 -0.05 -8.96
C LEU A 591 -26.92 -0.88 -8.64
N LYS A 592 -26.22 -0.51 -7.55
CA LYS A 592 -24.97 -1.17 -7.11
C LYS A 592 -25.15 -1.80 -5.75
N ARG A 593 -24.60 -3.00 -5.56
CA ARG A 593 -24.37 -3.52 -4.21
C ARG A 593 -23.11 -2.90 -3.62
N MET A 594 -23.13 -2.60 -2.33
CA MET A 594 -21.96 -2.15 -1.57
C MET A 594 -20.83 -3.19 -1.61
N SER A 595 -19.58 -2.73 -1.64
CA SER A 595 -18.41 -3.59 -1.51
C SER A 595 -18.29 -4.17 -0.08
N ALA A 596 -17.45 -5.19 0.08
CA ALA A 596 -17.13 -5.76 1.39
C ALA A 596 -16.65 -4.69 2.38
N GLU A 597 -15.77 -3.79 1.92
CA GLU A 597 -15.24 -2.66 2.69
C GLU A 597 -16.33 -1.69 3.08
N GLN A 598 -17.22 -1.32 2.15
CA GLN A 598 -18.31 -0.38 2.45
C GLN A 598 -19.29 -0.94 3.48
N ILE A 599 -19.61 -2.24 3.42
CA ILE A 599 -20.49 -2.88 4.41
C ILE A 599 -19.79 -2.93 5.77
N TRP A 600 -18.53 -3.35 5.80
CA TRP A 600 -17.72 -3.39 7.02
C TRP A 600 -17.59 -2.02 7.68
N ASP A 601 -17.25 -0.99 6.90
CA ASP A 601 -17.06 0.37 7.40
C ASP A 601 -18.39 0.97 7.89
N SER A 602 -19.51 0.61 7.25
CA SER A 602 -20.85 1.00 7.70
C SER A 602 -21.23 0.33 9.02
N ILE A 603 -20.94 -0.96 9.20
CA ILE A 603 -21.13 -1.66 10.49
C ILE A 603 -20.22 -1.06 11.57
N THR A 604 -18.97 -0.73 11.22
CA THR A 604 -18.01 -0.06 12.12
C THR A 604 -18.55 1.28 12.60
N THR A 605 -19.22 2.03 11.72
CA THR A 605 -19.86 3.33 12.04
C THR A 605 -20.99 3.19 13.06
N LEU A 606 -21.70 2.06 13.08
CA LEU A 606 -22.74 1.80 14.08
C LEU A 606 -22.16 1.45 15.46
N ILE A 607 -20.89 1.01 15.52
CA ILE A 607 -20.25 0.52 16.76
C ILE A 607 -19.30 1.57 17.36
N LEU A 608 -18.41 2.15 16.56
CA LEU A 608 -17.36 3.06 17.00
C LEU A 608 -17.70 4.53 16.67
N THR A 609 -17.19 5.45 17.48
CA THR A 609 -17.18 6.89 17.14
C THR A 609 -15.89 7.24 16.39
N ASP A 610 -15.92 8.36 15.65
CA ASP A 610 -14.75 8.95 14.98
C ASP A 610 -14.02 8.00 14.04
N VAL A 611 -14.80 7.08 13.44
CA VAL A 611 -14.31 5.92 12.70
C VAL A 611 -13.32 6.27 11.58
N ASP A 612 -13.51 7.42 10.91
CA ASP A 612 -12.65 7.87 9.82
C ASP A 612 -11.21 8.16 10.28
N THR A 613 -11.04 8.60 11.54
CA THR A 613 -9.73 8.97 12.10
C THR A 613 -9.12 7.91 13.01
N TYR A 614 -9.88 6.86 13.33
CA TYR A 614 -9.43 5.77 14.17
C TYR A 614 -8.47 4.83 13.41
N ALA A 615 -7.18 4.96 13.71
CA ALA A 615 -6.10 4.26 13.00
C ALA A 615 -5.10 3.62 13.99
N PRO A 616 -5.47 2.51 14.66
CA PRO A 616 -4.73 1.98 15.80
C PRO A 616 -3.29 1.57 15.51
N ASN A 617 -2.97 1.21 14.25
CA ASN A 617 -1.63 0.75 13.85
C ASN A 617 -0.79 1.82 13.15
N ARG A 618 -1.36 3.00 12.85
CA ARG A 618 -0.70 4.02 12.02
C ARG A 618 0.56 4.58 12.67
N LYS A 619 0.50 4.96 13.95
CA LYS A 619 1.65 5.47 14.70
C LYS A 619 2.82 4.48 14.69
N ARG A 620 2.55 3.21 15.02
CA ARG A 620 3.56 2.14 15.00
C ARG A 620 4.15 1.95 13.60
N THR A 621 3.33 2.07 12.56
CA THR A 621 3.75 1.97 11.17
C THR A 621 4.68 3.11 10.78
N GLN A 622 4.32 4.36 11.09
CA GLN A 622 5.14 5.53 10.83
C GLN A 622 6.47 5.47 11.59
N GLU A 623 6.45 5.07 12.86
CA GLU A 623 7.67 4.87 13.67
C GLU A 623 8.57 3.78 13.06
N ARG A 624 8.00 2.68 12.54
CA ARG A 624 8.74 1.63 11.83
C ARG A 624 9.41 2.19 10.58
N ILE A 625 8.68 2.94 9.75
CA ILE A 625 9.20 3.55 8.52
C ILE A 625 10.35 4.53 8.84
N ALA A 626 10.12 5.46 9.77
CA ALA A 626 11.09 6.46 10.18
C ALA A 626 12.36 5.82 10.74
N ARG A 627 12.21 4.80 11.60
CA ARG A 627 13.32 4.02 12.15
C ARG A 627 14.12 3.33 11.06
N THR A 628 13.48 2.68 10.10
CA THR A 628 14.19 1.99 9.00
C THR A 628 15.00 2.97 8.16
N LYS A 629 14.43 4.13 7.81
CA LYS A 629 15.15 5.18 7.05
C LYS A 629 16.35 5.72 7.81
N ALA A 630 16.20 6.02 9.10
CA ALA A 630 17.29 6.53 9.92
C ALA A 630 18.41 5.50 10.16
N ILE A 631 18.05 4.21 10.32
CA ILE A 631 19.04 3.12 10.37
C ILE A 631 19.81 3.05 9.04
N TYR A 632 19.11 3.09 7.90
CA TYR A 632 19.75 3.07 6.59
C TYR A 632 20.72 4.24 6.40
N GLN A 633 20.29 5.47 6.71
CA GLN A 633 21.14 6.67 6.62
C GLN A 633 22.39 6.56 7.51
N SER A 634 22.26 6.02 8.72
CA SER A 634 23.40 5.84 9.64
C SER A 634 24.39 4.77 9.16
N LEU A 635 23.91 3.73 8.49
CA LEU A 635 24.70 2.55 8.13
C LEU A 635 25.25 2.59 6.70
N GLU A 636 24.41 2.95 5.73
CA GLU A 636 24.71 2.94 4.30
C GLU A 636 24.82 4.35 3.71
N GLY A 637 24.25 5.36 4.37
CA GLY A 637 24.35 6.76 3.95
C GLY A 637 25.67 7.45 4.31
N ARG A 638 26.58 6.76 4.99
CA ARG A 638 27.87 7.28 5.47
C ARG A 638 29.05 6.55 4.82
N PRO A 639 30.23 7.19 4.68
CA PRO A 639 31.44 6.51 4.23
C PRO A 639 31.80 5.34 5.15
N ILE A 640 32.31 4.25 4.57
CA ILE A 640 32.67 3.04 5.31
C ILE A 640 33.75 3.31 6.37
N GLU A 641 34.60 4.31 6.14
CA GLU A 641 35.66 4.75 7.04
C GLU A 641 35.12 5.27 8.37
N GLU A 642 33.91 5.81 8.38
CA GLU A 642 33.22 6.26 9.59
C GLU A 642 32.47 5.11 10.29
N VAL A 643 31.86 4.22 9.50
CA VAL A 643 30.96 3.17 9.98
C VAL A 643 31.73 1.96 10.53
N LEU A 644 32.80 1.53 9.84
CA LEU A 644 33.55 0.32 10.16
C LEU A 644 34.18 0.33 11.56
N PRO A 645 34.82 1.43 12.04
CA PRO A 645 35.37 1.49 13.40
C PRO A 645 34.30 1.28 14.47
N ARG A 646 33.13 1.91 14.32
CA ARG A 646 32.01 1.80 15.26
C ARG A 646 31.43 0.38 15.30
N ILE A 647 31.26 -0.25 14.14
CA ILE A 647 30.81 -1.65 14.04
C ILE A 647 31.81 -2.58 14.74
N ARG A 648 33.12 -2.34 14.59
CA ARG A 648 34.18 -3.13 15.25
C ARG A 648 34.14 -2.96 16.76
N GLU A 649 33.95 -1.75 17.25
CA GLU A 649 33.83 -1.46 18.68
C GLU A 649 32.55 -2.08 19.27
N ALA A 650 31.41 -2.00 18.58
CA ALA A 650 30.19 -2.69 19.00
C ALA A 650 30.39 -4.23 19.05
N GLY A 651 31.08 -4.79 18.07
CA GLY A 651 31.48 -6.19 18.08
C GLY A 651 32.46 -6.55 19.21
N ALA A 652 33.30 -5.61 19.64
CA ALA A 652 34.17 -5.79 20.82
C ALA A 652 33.34 -5.88 22.11
N GLN A 653 32.38 -4.97 22.30
CA GLN A 653 31.47 -5.04 23.44
C GLN A 653 30.67 -6.35 23.47
N ARG A 654 30.24 -6.84 22.31
CA ARG A 654 29.56 -8.14 22.21
C ARG A 654 30.49 -9.32 22.52
N ARG A 655 31.78 -9.24 22.15
CA ARG A 655 32.80 -10.23 22.57
C ARG A 655 32.92 -10.28 24.09
N ASP A 656 33.04 -9.13 24.72
CA ASP A 656 33.19 -9.03 26.19
C ASP A 656 31.93 -9.61 26.89
N MET A 657 30.74 -9.26 26.39
CA MET A 657 29.48 -9.80 26.91
C MET A 657 29.35 -11.31 26.69
N ARG A 658 29.91 -11.88 25.61
CA ARG A 658 29.90 -13.33 25.36
C ARG A 658 30.64 -14.09 26.47
N ALA A 659 31.77 -13.55 26.94
CA ALA A 659 32.53 -14.16 28.03
C ALA A 659 31.72 -14.18 29.33
N GLU A 660 31.11 -13.06 29.69
CA GLU A 660 30.18 -12.98 30.83
C GLU A 660 28.98 -13.92 30.66
N GLN A 661 28.39 -14.00 29.46
CA GLN A 661 27.25 -14.85 29.18
C GLN A 661 27.56 -16.33 29.45
N VAL A 662 28.74 -16.82 29.05
CA VAL A 662 29.17 -18.20 29.32
C VAL A 662 29.24 -18.47 30.84
N GLU A 663 29.70 -17.49 31.62
CA GLU A 663 29.72 -17.61 33.08
C GLU A 663 28.32 -17.62 33.70
N TYR A 664 27.39 -16.80 33.20
CA TYR A 664 25.99 -16.87 33.63
C TYR A 664 25.34 -18.19 33.22
N GLU A 665 25.59 -18.69 32.02
CA GLU A 665 25.06 -19.99 31.54
C GLU A 665 25.52 -21.14 32.45
N LYS A 666 26.79 -21.14 32.88
CA LYS A 666 27.28 -22.10 33.89
C LYS A 666 26.54 -21.96 35.22
N LYS A 667 26.37 -20.74 35.74
CA LYS A 667 25.65 -20.48 37.00
C LYS A 667 24.18 -20.91 36.93
N ILE A 668 23.51 -20.61 35.82
CA ILE A 668 22.11 -21.00 35.56
C ILE A 668 22.02 -22.54 35.49
N SER A 669 22.91 -23.19 34.74
CA SER A 669 22.96 -24.66 34.65
C SER A 669 23.20 -25.30 36.02
N SER A 670 24.08 -24.74 36.85
CA SER A 670 24.31 -25.21 38.22
C SER A 670 23.08 -25.02 39.10
N ALA A 671 22.36 -23.90 38.97
CA ALA A 671 21.14 -23.63 39.72
C ALA A 671 20.03 -24.64 39.36
N TYR A 672 19.87 -24.96 38.07
CA TYR A 672 18.97 -26.03 37.62
C TYR A 672 19.39 -27.40 38.11
N ALA A 673 20.69 -27.73 38.08
CA ALA A 673 21.21 -29.00 38.62
C ALA A 673 20.98 -29.15 40.13
N GLN A 674 20.81 -28.04 40.84
CA GLN A 674 20.47 -27.99 42.27
C GLN A 674 18.97 -27.83 42.53
N SER A 675 18.11 -27.95 41.51
CA SER A 675 16.66 -27.74 41.58
C SER A 675 16.24 -26.35 42.11
N ASN A 676 17.14 -25.36 42.06
CA ASN A 676 16.86 -23.99 42.51
C ASN A 676 16.33 -23.12 41.36
N ASN A 677 15.05 -23.32 41.06
CA ASN A 677 14.36 -22.66 39.94
C ASN A 677 14.24 -21.13 40.09
N GLU A 678 14.12 -20.63 41.32
CA GLU A 678 14.06 -19.18 41.58
C GLU A 678 15.40 -18.50 41.29
N LEU A 679 16.51 -19.11 41.72
CA LEU A 679 17.85 -18.61 41.42
C LEU A 679 18.15 -18.67 39.92
N ALA A 680 17.78 -19.76 39.24
CA ALA A 680 17.93 -19.88 37.79
C ALA A 680 17.14 -18.79 37.05
N LYS A 681 15.90 -18.49 37.47
CA LYS A 681 15.08 -17.40 36.92
C LYS A 681 15.73 -16.04 37.15
N LYS A 682 16.19 -15.75 38.38
CA LYS A 682 16.86 -14.50 38.73
C LYS A 682 18.12 -14.25 37.89
N LEU A 683 19.00 -15.25 37.79
CA LEU A 683 20.22 -15.18 36.98
C LEU A 683 19.91 -15.01 35.49
N THR A 684 18.84 -15.65 35.00
CA THR A 684 18.37 -15.50 33.62
C THR A 684 17.88 -14.07 33.34
N ASP A 685 17.10 -13.49 34.25
CA ASP A 685 16.58 -12.12 34.10
C ASP A 685 17.69 -11.08 34.20
N GLU A 686 18.69 -11.30 35.07
CA GLU A 686 19.89 -10.46 35.17
C GLU A 686 20.74 -10.52 33.88
N LEU A 687 20.99 -11.72 33.35
CA LEU A 687 21.67 -11.91 32.08
C LEU A 687 20.93 -11.21 30.93
N LYS A 688 19.59 -11.35 30.86
CA LYS A 688 18.76 -10.65 29.87
C LYS A 688 18.90 -9.13 29.99
N GLY A 689 18.93 -8.60 31.23
CA GLY A 689 19.14 -7.17 31.49
C GLY A 689 20.50 -6.68 30.95
N LYS A 690 21.57 -7.41 31.25
CA LYS A 690 22.93 -7.11 30.77
C LYS A 690 23.04 -7.17 29.23
N VAL A 691 22.50 -8.22 28.62
CA VAL A 691 22.48 -8.38 27.15
C VAL A 691 21.71 -7.22 26.50
N ARG A 692 20.53 -6.86 27.02
CA ARG A 692 19.75 -5.72 26.49
C ARG A 692 20.50 -4.40 26.63
N ALA A 693 21.17 -4.16 27.76
CA ALA A 693 21.97 -2.96 27.96
C ALA A 693 23.14 -2.87 26.96
N MET A 694 23.84 -3.99 26.72
CA MET A 694 24.90 -4.08 25.71
C MET A 694 24.35 -3.85 24.29
N GLU A 695 23.20 -4.43 23.93
CA GLU A 695 22.58 -4.22 22.63
C GLU A 695 22.16 -2.76 22.41
N ASN A 696 21.62 -2.10 23.44
CA ASN A 696 21.28 -0.67 23.39
C ASN A 696 22.54 0.19 23.20
N LYS A 697 23.60 -0.07 24.00
CA LYS A 697 24.88 0.64 23.86
C LYS A 697 25.51 0.44 22.49
N SER A 698 25.49 -0.79 21.97
CA SER A 698 25.97 -1.12 20.62
C SER A 698 25.18 -0.38 19.54
N ARG A 699 23.86 -0.26 19.70
CA ARG A 699 23.01 0.52 18.80
C ARG A 699 23.33 2.00 18.86
N GLU A 700 23.45 2.60 20.05
CA GLU A 700 23.80 4.02 20.22
C GLU A 700 25.18 4.36 19.64
N LEU A 701 26.12 3.43 19.75
CA LEU A 701 27.47 3.59 19.22
C LEU A 701 27.49 3.64 17.68
N VAL A 702 26.72 2.77 17.03
CA VAL A 702 26.71 2.69 15.55
C VAL A 702 25.70 3.66 14.94
N LEU A 703 24.56 3.88 15.58
CA LEU A 703 23.44 4.68 15.09
C LEU A 703 23.40 6.03 15.81
N VAL A 704 24.46 6.82 15.66
CA VAL A 704 24.68 8.09 16.39
C VAL A 704 23.52 9.09 16.20
N ASP A 705 22.88 9.09 15.03
CA ASP A 705 21.74 9.98 14.72
C ASP A 705 20.42 9.55 15.40
N LEU A 706 20.34 8.30 15.89
CA LEU A 706 19.17 7.79 16.61
C LEU A 706 19.20 8.08 18.12
N LYS A 707 20.31 8.62 18.63
CA LYS A 707 20.64 8.72 20.06
C LYS A 707 19.65 9.55 20.89
N ASP A 708 18.85 10.41 20.24
CA ASP A 708 17.87 11.29 20.91
C ASP A 708 16.40 10.95 20.58
N ASN A 709 16.09 9.79 19.98
CA ASN A 709 14.79 9.58 19.30
C ASN A 709 14.54 10.66 18.22
N LYS A 710 15.58 11.39 17.80
CA LYS A 710 15.61 12.38 16.72
C LYS A 710 15.61 11.75 15.32
N ALA A 711 14.97 10.59 15.17
CA ALA A 711 14.12 10.44 13.98
C ALA A 711 12.95 11.43 14.14
N SER A 712 13.29 12.72 14.09
CA SER A 712 12.34 13.81 14.34
C SER A 712 11.29 13.71 13.25
N PRO A 713 10.00 13.71 13.59
CA PRO A 713 8.90 13.81 12.62
C PRO A 713 9.09 15.00 11.64
N THR A 714 9.94 15.95 12.00
CA THR A 714 10.28 17.18 11.28
C THR A 714 11.01 16.98 9.94
N MET A 715 11.55 15.81 9.60
CA MET A 715 12.00 15.54 8.22
C MET A 715 10.87 15.06 7.29
N MET A 716 9.63 14.97 7.80
CA MET A 716 8.40 14.80 7.00
C MET A 716 7.66 16.14 6.85
N MET A 717 8.36 17.22 6.47
CA MET A 717 7.71 18.48 6.11
C MET A 717 7.04 18.37 4.73
N GLY A 718 5.90 17.67 4.74
CA GLY A 718 4.86 17.69 3.72
C GLY A 718 3.46 17.70 4.38
N SER A 719 3.28 17.00 5.51
CA SER A 719 1.93 16.72 6.05
C SER A 719 1.72 17.22 7.51
N SER A 720 2.42 18.29 7.91
CA SER A 720 2.67 18.65 9.32
C SER A 720 1.51 19.30 10.11
N MET A 721 0.26 19.28 9.65
CA MET A 721 -0.83 19.98 10.38
C MET A 721 -1.92 19.05 10.97
N MET A 722 -1.95 17.74 10.67
CA MET A 722 -3.00 16.82 11.18
C MET A 722 -2.49 15.72 12.13
N ASN A 723 -1.19 15.67 12.44
CA ASN A 723 -0.59 14.56 13.21
C ASN A 723 -0.95 14.57 14.71
N SER A 724 -1.55 15.65 15.24
CA SER A 724 -2.03 15.72 16.62
C SER A 724 -3.46 15.17 16.78
N SER A 725 -4.36 15.43 15.83
CA SER A 725 -5.79 15.14 15.96
C SER A 725 -6.15 13.66 15.78
N THR A 726 -5.51 12.94 14.86
CA THR A 726 -5.76 11.49 14.64
C THR A 726 -5.21 10.63 15.77
N ASN A 727 -4.11 11.06 16.39
CA ASN A 727 -3.55 10.39 17.56
C ASN A 727 -4.44 10.62 18.80
N SER A 728 -5.00 11.83 18.97
CA SER A 728 -5.95 12.10 20.05
C SER A 728 -7.27 11.35 19.88
N SER A 729 -7.83 11.26 18.66
CA SER A 729 -9.07 10.51 18.43
C SER A 729 -8.89 9.01 18.60
N THR A 730 -7.76 8.46 18.13
CA THR A 730 -7.45 7.03 18.32
C THR A 730 -7.32 6.68 19.80
N MET A 731 -6.63 7.52 20.59
CA MET A 731 -6.54 7.34 22.04
C MET A 731 -7.91 7.44 22.70
N ALA A 732 -8.74 8.42 22.32
CA ALA A 732 -10.10 8.56 22.84
C ALA A 732 -10.97 7.32 22.57
N THR A 733 -10.89 6.74 21.37
CA THR A 733 -11.60 5.49 21.03
C THR A 733 -11.09 4.32 21.87
N ILE A 734 -9.77 4.17 22.03
CA ILE A 734 -9.17 3.12 22.87
C ILE A 734 -9.59 3.29 24.34
N ASP A 735 -9.56 4.50 24.87
CA ASP A 735 -9.94 4.82 26.24
C ASP A 735 -11.41 4.50 26.47
N ARG A 736 -12.31 4.90 25.55
CA ARG A 736 -13.73 4.54 25.60
C ARG A 736 -13.94 3.02 25.64
N ILE A 737 -13.24 2.27 24.79
CA ILE A 737 -13.30 0.79 24.77
C ILE A 737 -12.81 0.22 26.10
N SER A 738 -11.73 0.76 26.66
CA SER A 738 -11.17 0.31 27.93
C SER A 738 -12.11 0.56 29.12
N GLN A 739 -12.84 1.68 29.09
CA GLN A 739 -13.79 2.12 30.10
C GLN A 739 -15.18 1.47 29.97
N ALA A 740 -15.42 0.70 28.90
CA ALA A 740 -16.68 0.01 28.67
C ALA A 740 -17.07 -0.86 29.87
N LYS A 741 -18.34 -0.80 30.28
CA LYS A 741 -18.85 -1.51 31.46
C LYS A 741 -20.12 -2.29 31.12
N ALA A 742 -20.35 -3.38 31.83
CA ALA A 742 -21.62 -4.08 31.79
C ALA A 742 -22.67 -3.20 32.49
N ARG A 743 -23.90 -3.17 31.97
CA ARG A 743 -24.97 -2.46 32.66
C ARG A 743 -25.23 -3.12 34.01
N LYS A 744 -25.90 -2.39 34.91
CA LYS A 744 -26.40 -2.92 36.19
C LYS A 744 -27.86 -3.32 36.05
N ALA A 745 -28.24 -4.40 36.73
CA ALA A 745 -29.59 -4.91 36.69
C ALA A 745 -30.58 -3.84 37.14
N LEU A 746 -31.74 -3.78 36.49
CA LEU A 746 -32.82 -2.90 36.88
C LEU A 746 -33.25 -3.21 38.33
N GLY A 747 -33.67 -2.19 39.07
CA GLY A 747 -34.26 -2.39 40.39
C GLY A 747 -35.53 -3.25 40.27
N ASN A 748 -35.73 -4.17 41.23
CA ASN A 748 -36.91 -5.05 41.37
C ASN A 748 -36.86 -6.43 40.68
N LEU A 749 -35.71 -6.89 40.16
CA LEU A 749 -35.55 -8.27 39.70
C LEU A 749 -35.31 -9.25 40.87
N ASP A 750 -35.87 -10.46 40.80
CA ASP A 750 -35.57 -11.57 41.71
C ASP A 750 -34.06 -11.92 41.69
N PRO A 751 -33.43 -12.39 42.78
CA PRO A 751 -31.99 -12.69 42.79
C PRO A 751 -31.50 -13.62 41.66
N ASN A 752 -32.29 -14.60 41.23
CA ASN A 752 -31.91 -15.50 40.14
C ASN A 752 -32.03 -14.81 38.77
N GLU A 753 -33.07 -14.00 38.58
CA GLU A 753 -33.25 -13.19 37.37
C GLU A 753 -32.16 -12.14 37.24
N ARG A 754 -31.85 -11.47 38.35
CA ARG A 754 -30.75 -10.53 38.46
C ARG A 754 -29.41 -11.17 38.12
N ARG A 755 -29.10 -12.35 38.67
CA ARG A 755 -27.85 -13.07 38.35
C ARG A 755 -27.79 -13.41 36.85
N ARG A 756 -28.87 -13.99 36.28
CA ARG A 756 -28.93 -14.32 34.85
C ARG A 756 -28.74 -13.09 33.96
N TRP A 757 -29.33 -11.96 34.34
CA TRP A 757 -29.19 -10.70 33.63
C TRP A 757 -27.75 -10.16 33.71
N GLU A 758 -27.16 -10.15 34.90
CA GLU A 758 -25.78 -9.67 35.10
C GLU A 758 -24.76 -10.54 34.35
N ASP A 759 -24.97 -11.85 34.32
CA ASP A 759 -24.13 -12.79 33.56
C ASP A 759 -24.27 -12.58 32.05
N ARG A 760 -25.48 -12.32 31.54
CA ARG A 760 -25.75 -11.96 30.14
C ARG A 760 -25.01 -10.68 29.75
N GLU A 761 -25.10 -9.63 30.57
CA GLU A 761 -24.42 -8.35 30.29
C GLU A 761 -22.90 -8.46 30.37
N ARG A 762 -22.34 -9.25 31.30
CA ARG A 762 -20.90 -9.56 31.33
C ARG A 762 -20.45 -10.33 30.09
N LEU A 763 -21.27 -11.26 29.61
CA LEU A 763 -21.01 -12.00 28.38
C LEU A 763 -21.06 -11.08 27.16
N SER A 764 -22.07 -10.21 27.06
CA SER A 764 -22.19 -9.20 26.00
C SER A 764 -20.98 -8.25 25.99
N LEU A 765 -20.55 -7.76 27.15
CA LEU A 765 -19.35 -6.90 27.27
C LEU A 765 -18.07 -7.62 26.80
N ARG A 766 -17.91 -8.92 27.13
CA ARG A 766 -16.76 -9.70 26.65
C ARG A 766 -16.75 -9.78 25.14
N HIS A 767 -17.86 -10.18 24.52
CA HIS A 767 -17.98 -10.25 23.07
C HIS A 767 -17.76 -8.89 22.39
N PHE A 768 -18.36 -7.82 22.94
CA PHE A 768 -18.14 -6.46 22.45
C PHE A 768 -16.64 -6.13 22.43
N ARG A 769 -15.93 -6.34 23.55
CA ARG A 769 -14.49 -6.07 23.65
C ARG A 769 -13.67 -6.91 22.67
N ASP A 770 -14.03 -8.17 22.47
CA ASP A 770 -13.31 -9.06 21.56
C ASP A 770 -13.48 -8.64 20.09
N VAL A 771 -14.68 -8.17 19.70
CA VAL A 771 -14.96 -7.62 18.37
C VAL A 771 -14.24 -6.29 18.16
N VAL A 772 -14.44 -5.30 19.04
CA VAL A 772 -13.94 -3.93 18.81
C VAL A 772 -12.41 -3.82 18.85
N ARG A 773 -11.72 -4.73 19.57
CA ARG A 773 -10.24 -4.80 19.57
C ARG A 773 -9.64 -5.04 18.20
N GLN A 774 -10.39 -5.67 17.29
CA GLN A 774 -9.94 -6.01 15.95
C GLN A 774 -10.58 -5.12 14.87
N MET A 775 -11.45 -4.20 15.29
CA MET A 775 -12.21 -3.37 14.39
C MET A 775 -11.46 -2.08 14.07
N ALA A 776 -11.52 -1.65 12.82
CA ALA A 776 -11.10 -0.35 12.30
C ALA A 776 -11.71 -0.21 10.90
N ARG A 777 -11.58 0.95 10.25
CA ARG A 777 -11.89 1.07 8.80
C ARG A 777 -11.11 0.00 8.03
N ALA A 778 -11.68 -0.54 6.96
CA ALA A 778 -11.07 -1.60 6.17
C ALA A 778 -9.68 -1.23 5.61
N VAL A 779 -9.41 0.06 5.40
CA VAL A 779 -8.10 0.60 4.96
C VAL A 779 -6.97 0.40 5.98
N GLU A 780 -7.33 0.25 7.27
CA GLU A 780 -6.42 0.03 8.39
C GLU A 780 -6.24 -1.46 8.72
N LEU A 781 -6.96 -2.34 8.02
CA LEU A 781 -6.91 -3.79 8.18
C LEU A 781 -6.04 -4.46 7.10
N GLU A 782 -5.72 -5.73 7.33
CA GLU A 782 -5.01 -6.56 6.36
C GLU A 782 -5.92 -6.86 5.15
N SER A 783 -5.41 -6.68 3.93
CA SER A 783 -6.00 -6.98 2.63
C SER A 783 -4.97 -7.72 1.74
N PRO A 784 -5.26 -8.95 1.29
CA PRO A 784 -6.47 -9.72 1.59
C PRO A 784 -6.59 -10.07 3.07
N ALA A 785 -7.79 -9.93 3.62
CA ALA A 785 -8.08 -10.41 4.96
C ALA A 785 -7.94 -11.95 5.01
N LYS A 786 -7.60 -12.45 6.21
CA LYS A 786 -7.46 -13.90 6.44
C LYS A 786 -8.80 -14.62 6.18
N ARG A 787 -8.71 -15.91 5.82
CA ARG A 787 -9.91 -16.76 5.63
C ARG A 787 -10.76 -16.76 6.90
N GLY A 788 -12.08 -16.65 6.73
CA GLY A 788 -13.06 -16.55 7.84
C GLY A 788 -13.20 -15.14 8.42
N HIS A 789 -12.47 -14.14 7.91
CA HIS A 789 -12.72 -12.75 8.23
C HIS A 789 -13.87 -12.20 7.36
N PHE A 790 -14.69 -11.30 7.92
CA PHE A 790 -15.83 -10.67 7.25
C PHE A 790 -15.47 -10.17 5.84
N LEU A 791 -14.45 -9.32 5.73
CA LEU A 791 -14.02 -8.74 4.44
C LEU A 791 -13.76 -9.83 3.38
N ARG A 792 -13.11 -10.92 3.75
CA ARG A 792 -12.80 -12.02 2.83
C ARG A 792 -14.05 -12.74 2.37
N ASP A 793 -14.94 -13.07 3.30
CA ASP A 793 -16.18 -13.81 3.01
C ASP A 793 -17.18 -12.95 2.21
N PHE A 794 -17.11 -11.62 2.36
CA PHE A 794 -17.90 -10.64 1.62
C PHE A 794 -17.34 -10.24 0.26
N GLY A 795 -16.24 -10.87 -0.19
CA GLY A 795 -15.73 -10.69 -1.54
C GLY A 795 -14.70 -9.58 -1.71
N GLN A 796 -13.97 -9.22 -0.65
CA GLN A 796 -12.79 -8.36 -0.76
C GLN A 796 -11.80 -8.93 -1.78
N SER A 797 -11.30 -8.05 -2.65
CA SER A 797 -10.21 -8.34 -3.61
C SER A 797 -9.00 -8.94 -2.91
N ASP A 798 -8.41 -9.95 -3.54
CA ASP A 798 -7.13 -10.50 -3.10
C ASP A 798 -5.91 -9.77 -3.68
N ARG A 799 -6.16 -8.87 -4.64
CA ARG A 799 -5.18 -8.04 -5.33
C ARG A 799 -4.16 -8.86 -6.12
N GLU A 800 -4.44 -10.13 -6.38
CA GLU A 800 -3.63 -10.97 -7.28
C GLU A 800 -3.89 -10.62 -8.74
N VAL A 801 -5.11 -10.17 -9.07
CA VAL A 801 -5.52 -9.69 -10.39
C VAL A 801 -6.19 -8.32 -10.25
N ILE A 802 -6.12 -7.49 -11.29
CA ILE A 802 -6.77 -6.17 -11.33
C ILE A 802 -8.29 -6.32 -11.16
N ASP A 803 -8.86 -5.59 -10.21
CA ASP A 803 -10.31 -5.41 -10.01
C ASP A 803 -11.07 -6.73 -9.84
N ASN A 804 -10.57 -7.60 -8.95
CA ASN A 804 -11.13 -8.94 -8.72
C ASN A 804 -11.97 -9.06 -7.44
N SER A 805 -12.38 -7.93 -6.86
CA SER A 805 -13.39 -7.93 -5.81
C SER A 805 -14.73 -8.48 -6.34
N SER A 806 -15.57 -8.98 -5.45
CA SER A 806 -16.89 -9.51 -5.79
C SER A 806 -17.96 -8.90 -4.91
N SER A 807 -18.98 -8.35 -5.55
CA SER A 807 -20.21 -7.92 -4.92
C SER A 807 -21.33 -8.97 -5.04
N HIS A 808 -21.04 -10.18 -5.52
CA HIS A 808 -22.04 -11.24 -5.65
C HIS A 808 -22.49 -11.78 -4.29
N ALA A 809 -23.76 -12.18 -4.20
CA ALA A 809 -24.28 -12.86 -3.03
C ALA A 809 -23.64 -14.25 -2.92
N SER A 810 -23.31 -14.67 -1.70
CA SER A 810 -22.70 -15.99 -1.46
C SER A 810 -23.25 -16.64 -0.20
N VAL A 811 -23.26 -17.99 -0.17
CA VAL A 811 -23.64 -18.76 1.02
C VAL A 811 -22.76 -18.41 2.23
N PRO A 812 -21.42 -18.26 2.11
CA PRO A 812 -20.59 -17.79 3.21
C PRO A 812 -21.02 -16.46 3.81
N GLN A 813 -21.45 -15.47 3.00
CA GLN A 813 -21.93 -14.17 3.51
C GLN A 813 -23.16 -14.34 4.41
N ALA A 814 -24.15 -15.13 3.94
CA ALA A 814 -25.37 -15.37 4.70
C ALA A 814 -25.08 -16.14 6.00
N LEU A 815 -24.24 -17.18 5.94
CA LEU A 815 -23.82 -17.94 7.12
C LEU A 815 -23.02 -17.07 8.10
N TYR A 816 -22.20 -16.14 7.61
CA TYR A 816 -21.48 -15.22 8.46
C TYR A 816 -22.46 -14.36 9.26
N LEU A 817 -23.40 -13.66 8.61
CA LEU A 817 -24.36 -12.78 9.30
C LEU A 817 -25.27 -13.53 10.30
N LEU A 818 -25.62 -14.79 10.00
CA LEU A 818 -26.40 -15.63 10.91
C LEU A 818 -25.65 -16.01 12.19
N ASN A 819 -24.33 -16.14 12.13
CA ASN A 819 -23.51 -16.63 13.24
C ASN A 819 -22.56 -15.57 13.82
N SER A 820 -22.59 -14.34 13.30
CA SER A 820 -21.59 -13.33 13.61
C SER A 820 -21.78 -12.72 15.00
N PRO A 821 -20.69 -12.51 15.76
CA PRO A 821 -20.76 -11.72 17.00
C PRO A 821 -21.00 -10.21 16.73
N LEU A 822 -21.03 -9.77 15.46
CA LEU A 822 -21.29 -8.37 15.10
C LEU A 822 -22.65 -7.88 15.61
N ASN A 823 -23.70 -8.70 15.57
CA ASN A 823 -25.02 -8.30 16.07
C ASN A 823 -24.96 -7.96 17.57
N ILE A 824 -24.29 -8.80 18.36
CA ILE A 824 -24.06 -8.56 19.80
C ILE A 824 -23.27 -7.26 20.01
N ALA A 825 -22.28 -6.99 19.16
CA ALA A 825 -21.46 -5.80 19.27
C ALA A 825 -22.23 -4.51 18.92
N ILE A 826 -23.13 -4.52 17.92
CA ILE A 826 -23.96 -3.36 17.54
C ILE A 826 -24.91 -2.97 18.68
N HIS A 827 -25.51 -3.96 19.35
CA HIS A 827 -26.55 -3.74 20.37
C HIS A 827 -25.98 -3.50 21.76
N ASN A 828 -24.68 -3.75 21.96
CA ASN A 828 -24.04 -3.48 23.23
C ASN A 828 -24.20 -2.00 23.61
N SER A 829 -24.57 -1.71 24.85
CA SER A 829 -24.76 -0.33 25.34
C SER A 829 -23.50 0.55 25.27
N ASN A 830 -22.30 -0.03 25.10
CA ASN A 830 -21.06 0.71 24.90
C ASN A 830 -20.76 0.98 23.41
N ALA A 831 -21.52 0.39 22.49
CA ALA A 831 -21.50 0.70 21.07
C ALA A 831 -22.22 2.03 20.80
N PHE A 832 -21.94 2.66 19.66
CA PHE A 832 -22.52 3.97 19.35
C PHE A 832 -24.03 3.89 19.17
N LEU A 833 -24.53 3.02 18.28
CA LEU A 833 -25.97 2.80 18.09
C LEU A 833 -26.61 2.17 19.33
N GLY A 834 -26.01 1.11 19.89
CA GLY A 834 -26.54 0.43 21.07
C GLY A 834 -26.68 1.34 22.29
N GLY A 835 -25.74 2.26 22.52
CA GLY A 835 -25.82 3.26 23.58
C GLY A 835 -26.96 4.25 23.37
N LEU A 836 -27.19 4.71 22.13
CA LEU A 836 -28.31 5.59 21.81
C LEU A 836 -29.66 4.89 21.97
N LEU A 837 -29.77 3.63 21.54
CA LEU A 837 -30.97 2.82 21.73
C LEU A 837 -31.27 2.59 23.21
N ALA A 838 -30.24 2.31 24.03
CA ALA A 838 -30.40 2.10 25.46
C ALA A 838 -30.84 3.37 26.21
N ALA A 839 -30.64 4.56 25.64
CA ALA A 839 -31.07 5.82 26.22
C ALA A 839 -32.55 6.18 25.90
N LEU A 840 -33.17 5.50 24.93
CA LEU A 840 -34.55 5.73 24.52
C LEU A 840 -35.51 4.80 25.29
N ASN A 841 -36.67 5.34 25.66
CA ASN A 841 -37.70 4.61 26.42
C ASN A 841 -38.86 4.13 25.55
N LYS A 842 -39.21 4.86 24.48
CA LYS A 842 -40.35 4.53 23.63
C LYS A 842 -39.91 3.64 22.46
N PRO A 843 -40.65 2.57 22.14
CA PRO A 843 -40.33 1.70 21.02
C PRO A 843 -40.38 2.44 19.68
N GLU A 844 -41.28 3.41 19.51
CA GLU A 844 -41.39 4.21 18.29
C GLU A 844 -40.10 5.01 18.02
N ASP A 845 -39.55 5.65 19.05
CA ASP A 845 -38.31 6.42 18.96
C ASP A 845 -37.11 5.52 18.60
N LYS A 846 -37.10 4.28 19.11
CA LYS A 846 -36.07 3.27 18.78
C LYS A 846 -36.16 2.81 17.34
N ILE A 847 -37.38 2.53 16.85
CA ILE A 847 -37.64 2.17 15.46
C ILE A 847 -37.17 3.31 14.54
N GLU A 848 -37.55 4.55 14.85
CA GLU A 848 -37.12 5.71 14.08
C GLU A 848 -35.59 5.85 14.03
N LEU A 849 -34.93 5.74 15.18
CA LEU A 849 -33.47 5.81 15.27
C LEU A 849 -32.79 4.75 14.40
N ILE A 850 -33.28 3.52 14.40
CA ILE A 850 -32.72 2.41 13.60
C ILE A 850 -32.81 2.72 12.10
N TYR A 851 -33.99 3.13 11.63
CA TYR A 851 -34.18 3.47 10.22
C TYR A 851 -33.31 4.65 9.78
N ARG A 852 -33.18 5.68 10.61
CA ARG A 852 -32.33 6.85 10.30
C ARG A 852 -30.85 6.49 10.35
N ALA A 853 -30.40 5.73 11.34
CA ALA A 853 -28.99 5.38 11.49
C ALA A 853 -28.52 4.36 10.43
N MET A 854 -29.36 3.38 10.07
CA MET A 854 -28.96 2.29 9.17
C MET A 854 -29.35 2.51 7.72
N LEU A 855 -30.47 3.20 7.45
CA LEU A 855 -31.02 3.41 6.11
C LEU A 855 -31.12 4.89 5.72
N THR A 856 -30.84 5.83 6.63
CA THR A 856 -30.83 7.28 6.36
C THR A 856 -32.20 7.81 5.88
N ARG A 857 -33.29 7.19 6.35
CA ARG A 857 -34.67 7.62 6.08
C ARG A 857 -35.57 7.41 7.30
N MET A 858 -36.76 7.99 7.26
CA MET A 858 -37.80 7.68 8.23
C MET A 858 -38.42 6.29 7.93
N PRO A 859 -38.88 5.56 8.96
CA PRO A 859 -39.75 4.41 8.75
C PRO A 859 -41.12 4.88 8.21
N THR A 860 -41.76 4.05 7.40
CA THR A 860 -43.14 4.26 6.98
C THR A 860 -44.11 3.88 8.11
N SER A 861 -45.34 4.39 8.07
CA SER A 861 -46.37 4.03 9.06
C SER A 861 -46.63 2.52 9.13
N LEU A 862 -46.59 1.83 7.98
CA LEU A 862 -46.76 0.39 7.90
C LEU A 862 -45.59 -0.37 8.55
N GLU A 863 -44.36 0.10 8.35
CA GLU A 863 -43.18 -0.48 9.01
C GLU A 863 -43.26 -0.32 10.52
N VAL A 864 -43.61 0.87 11.01
CA VAL A 864 -43.79 1.13 12.45
C VAL A 864 -44.88 0.23 13.04
N GLU A 865 -46.06 0.19 12.43
CA GLU A 865 -47.19 -0.63 12.90
C GLU A 865 -46.83 -2.11 12.98
N ARG A 866 -46.18 -2.64 11.93
CA ARG A 866 -45.75 -4.05 11.89
C ARG A 866 -44.77 -4.38 13.01
N ILE A 867 -43.78 -3.52 13.24
CA ILE A 867 -42.75 -3.75 14.26
C ILE A 867 -43.34 -3.60 15.67
N LEU A 868 -44.23 -2.62 15.89
CA LEU A 868 -44.91 -2.45 17.18
C LEU A 868 -45.79 -3.66 17.53
N SER A 869 -46.41 -4.30 16.53
CA SER A 869 -47.16 -5.54 16.74
C SER A 869 -46.26 -6.67 17.29
N ASP A 870 -45.03 -6.80 16.78
CA ASP A 870 -44.09 -7.82 17.27
C ASP A 870 -43.53 -7.41 18.65
N TYR A 871 -43.26 -6.11 18.86
CA TYR A 871 -42.81 -5.56 20.14
C TYR A 871 -43.79 -5.80 21.29
N GLN A 872 -45.10 -5.80 21.03
CA GLN A 872 -46.11 -6.17 22.04
C GLN A 872 -45.94 -7.60 22.55
N THR A 873 -45.40 -8.50 21.73
CA THR A 873 -45.22 -9.92 22.06
C THR A 873 -43.84 -10.20 22.65
N TYR A 874 -42.78 -9.63 22.06
CA TYR A 874 -41.39 -9.98 22.37
C TYR A 874 -40.59 -8.85 23.04
N GLY A 875 -41.16 -7.65 23.19
CA GLY A 875 -40.53 -6.51 23.85
C GLY A 875 -39.21 -6.09 23.18
N GLU A 876 -38.18 -5.82 23.99
CA GLU A 876 -36.86 -5.35 23.51
C GLU A 876 -36.19 -6.31 22.51
N GLU A 877 -36.51 -7.61 22.55
CA GLU A 877 -35.98 -8.58 21.57
C GLU A 877 -36.42 -8.20 20.13
N SER A 878 -37.60 -7.60 19.94
CA SER A 878 -38.03 -7.11 18.62
C SER A 878 -37.15 -5.98 18.07
N ILE A 879 -36.57 -5.15 18.94
CA ILE A 879 -35.63 -4.10 18.52
C ILE A 879 -34.31 -4.73 18.07
N GLU A 880 -33.86 -5.76 18.79
CA GLU A 880 -32.66 -6.51 18.43
C GLU A 880 -32.82 -7.21 17.07
N ASP A 881 -33.98 -7.83 16.85
CA ASP A 881 -34.36 -8.49 15.60
C ASP A 881 -34.52 -7.50 14.44
N LEU A 882 -35.04 -6.29 14.70
CA LEU A 882 -35.16 -5.26 13.67
C LEU A 882 -33.79 -4.83 13.11
N VAL A 883 -32.80 -4.59 13.98
CA VAL A 883 -31.45 -4.24 13.54
C VAL A 883 -30.85 -5.39 12.72
N TRP A 884 -31.04 -6.63 13.16
CA TRP A 884 -30.59 -7.81 12.42
C TRP A 884 -31.28 -7.92 11.05
N ALA A 885 -32.61 -7.72 11.00
CA ALA A 885 -33.39 -7.78 9.77
C ALA A 885 -32.97 -6.71 8.76
N ILE A 886 -32.76 -5.46 9.22
CA ILE A 886 -32.27 -4.38 8.35
C ILE A 886 -30.86 -4.67 7.85
N LEU A 887 -29.95 -5.16 8.71
CA LEU A 887 -28.58 -5.49 8.31
C LEU A 887 -28.54 -6.54 7.19
N ASN A 888 -29.49 -7.48 7.19
CA ASN A 888 -29.64 -8.51 6.17
C ASN A 888 -30.50 -8.08 4.97
N SER A 889 -31.05 -6.86 4.97
CA SER A 889 -31.94 -6.40 3.91
C SER A 889 -31.18 -5.98 2.64
N ARG A 890 -31.87 -6.05 1.50
CA ARG A 890 -31.39 -5.46 0.24
C ARG A 890 -31.23 -3.94 0.37
N GLN A 891 -32.11 -3.28 1.11
CA GLN A 891 -32.05 -1.83 1.29
C GLN A 891 -30.76 -1.37 1.99
N PHE A 892 -30.25 -2.18 2.93
CA PHE A 892 -28.98 -1.87 3.57
C PHE A 892 -27.79 -2.15 2.65
N THR A 893 -27.80 -3.28 1.94
CA THR A 893 -26.66 -3.78 1.16
C THR A 893 -26.49 -3.12 -0.21
N PHE A 894 -27.49 -2.41 -0.72
CA PHE A 894 -27.43 -1.70 -1.99
C PHE A 894 -27.28 -0.19 -1.82
N ILE A 895 -26.54 0.43 -2.73
CA ILE A 895 -26.42 1.86 -2.90
C ILE A 895 -27.63 2.30 -3.72
N GLN A 896 -28.64 2.83 -3.03
CA GLN A 896 -29.89 3.29 -3.62
C GLN A 896 -29.79 4.67 -4.23
#